data_AF-A0A090M6H9-F1
#
_entry.id   AF-A0A090M6H9-F1
#
_cell.length_a   1.000
_cell.length_b   1.000
_cell.length_c   1.000
_cell.angle_alpha   90.00
_cell.angle_beta   90.00
_cell.angle_gamma   90.00
#
_symmetry.space_group_name_H-M   'P 1'
#
loop_
_entity.id
_entity.type
_entity.pdbx_description
1 polymer ?
#
loop_
_entity_poly.entity_id
_entity_poly.type
_entity_poly.pdbx_seq_one_letter_code
_entity_poly.pdbx_strand_id
1 'polypeptide(L)'
;MFSFSSYGASAETYAIDLTYAGVVRDGDDGRNERRVEVATTLTFEAKDDPEEVIDRVVKQRQELPYDTDERYVGCKVVCGTTNVAVTLTVEKFQIKPIACAVSANGKATSRRAHPTLTAVLRHCHLGSLRKLAVRDGLFFAVVEARDKWASVRELDASSNGLETVPKEVFTRFPYVELLKLDENKLASLPALNSLSLLKELYANGNAISTVPVDLVEGVDLEVLSLEFNRLNKLHIKLKDLSKLRVLRVLENPIETLPRLNKGRNQQCLSLANVQINRDPASGSVSVSVRETSSSYFSSIYGGSKNVKNKVYNHFLNLIFRSEEFSNTFLIAAIAEIAANGRENCEAIMGAEGGLRQLLNALNSTNRSLVQESSRVLAHICRVPELARSPGGGEIQEELKSLIQDPNEFRNKCGLTILNGLVSSSHEISRECYTEELIERLAALAGVVDDSMRLLALKAIGTFAFEEHNRQLILKNRSVHAILVMFALKPELKAASVAVRREAIRVLAILGENELVRQGTRRPEISGRGVRILALDGGGIRGRATLQMLKRIEQGTGRPIHELFDLVIGTSTGAILATASCVKKYSLDHCDEIYRKLGRKIFSQTTHDEDTAGANSWLGSVGSMYTSGKQQLLATTLYSSKHDRSTFETLVRQESKVENEDVAWIDTATLGGPKVCCVSTMTSQTPAAPFLFRNYNYPVSTCSEQQQTQFGSCEHLLWQGVCASAAAPYYLYVDQFQIGSGRWIDGAMTCNNPAMLGMQEARRLWPDKNIDCLVSIGSGIFPAYDRETSISLVALAKDVLFESACDTERVHEYMELALGLIPGARYFRFNPVDPRCKVEVDETDAGALQALIDATRDYISAEADMFDDVCDVLGVVDGEIDAVTSKLLDTEIGGARSVVMVESPRYEDELSECGATVRNFCNLRSISMNTVNLFSKENVSPGAAMFDLNTSTHLSTAAVIHFNCHTDSDGLILAWQKDMMAIAEPSSVAELFLSASGSKYRTIGEHYEAESHAEVQGILHTLAGKHVQKTDTGESTTAYLFQRTIPMDYLDASTSRELFGVWRGKIIVSQCTPPFQLVEAWLEAGAKCVVAPCELGVQANIARVHADFIAAFYHALFVVGADATAALTAATIVQPACSHFRCHILVEGEVVTLCPDEDYELEVDTHVH
;
A
#
# COMPACT_ATOMS: atom_id res chain seq x y z
N MET A 1 -14.34 53.98 27.32
CA MET A 1 -15.12 54.79 28.28
C MET A 1 -16.31 55.37 27.55
N PHE A 2 -17.51 54.90 27.89
CA PHE A 2 -18.77 55.56 27.52
C PHE A 2 -19.24 56.35 28.74
N SER A 3 -19.64 57.61 28.54
CA SER A 3 -20.59 58.27 29.44
C SER A 3 -21.88 58.50 28.67
N PHE A 4 -22.96 57.91 29.17
CA PHE A 4 -24.33 58.11 28.71
C PHE A 4 -24.77 59.57 28.86
N SER A 5 -25.51 60.08 27.88
CA SER A 5 -26.47 61.18 28.09
C SER A 5 -27.74 60.95 27.27
N SER A 6 -28.81 60.60 28.00
CA SER A 6 -30.22 60.99 27.83
C SER A 6 -30.81 61.23 26.43
N TYR A 7 -31.81 60.39 26.11
CA TYR A 7 -33.01 60.65 25.30
C TYR A 7 -33.14 62.07 24.67
N GLY A 8 -32.79 62.16 23.40
CA GLY A 8 -33.34 63.10 22.43
C GLY A 8 -33.65 62.31 21.16
N ALA A 9 -34.84 62.48 20.58
CA ALA A 9 -35.21 61.84 19.32
C ALA A 9 -34.15 62.19 18.25
N SER A 10 -33.34 61.21 17.83
CA SER A 10 -32.37 61.41 16.76
C SER A 10 -33.13 61.77 15.49
N ALA A 11 -32.84 62.92 14.91
CA ALA A 11 -33.41 63.31 13.62
C ALA A 11 -33.12 62.22 12.57
N GLU A 12 -34.16 61.73 11.87
CA GLU A 12 -33.97 60.81 10.76
C GLU A 12 -33.09 61.48 9.71
N THR A 13 -31.89 60.94 9.52
CA THR A 13 -30.92 61.43 8.55
C THR A 13 -30.87 60.45 7.39
N TYR A 14 -31.05 60.94 6.16
CA TYR A 14 -30.94 60.14 4.95
C TYR A 14 -29.55 60.28 4.34
N ALA A 15 -29.04 59.20 3.76
CA ALA A 15 -27.80 59.18 3.00
C ALA A 15 -28.04 58.58 1.61
N ILE A 16 -27.59 59.29 0.57
CA ILE A 16 -27.57 58.81 -0.81
C ILE A 16 -26.11 58.75 -1.25
N ASP A 17 -25.59 57.54 -1.41
CA ASP A 17 -24.25 57.29 -1.93
C ASP A 17 -24.34 57.07 -3.45
N LEU A 18 -23.70 57.94 -4.22
CA LEU A 18 -23.62 57.84 -5.67
C LEU A 18 -22.20 57.45 -6.08
N THR A 19 -22.11 56.40 -6.89
CA THR A 19 -20.86 56.00 -7.54
C THR A 19 -20.95 56.28 -9.03
N TYR A 20 -19.98 57.04 -9.49
CA TYR A 20 -19.81 57.47 -10.87
C TYR A 20 -18.66 56.70 -11.48
N ALA A 21 -18.81 56.23 -12.72
CA ALA A 21 -17.72 55.58 -13.44
C ALA A 21 -17.56 56.11 -14.86
N GLY A 22 -16.30 56.22 -15.26
CA GLY A 22 -15.88 56.58 -16.61
C GLY A 22 -14.66 55.77 -17.03
N VAL A 23 -14.33 55.81 -18.30
CA VAL A 23 -13.13 55.17 -18.86
C VAL A 23 -12.19 56.26 -19.34
N VAL A 24 -10.96 56.26 -18.85
CA VAL A 24 -9.85 57.12 -19.25
C VAL A 24 -8.90 56.30 -20.11
N ARG A 25 -8.59 56.74 -21.32
CA ARG A 25 -7.61 56.05 -22.18
C ARG A 25 -6.22 56.64 -21.94
N ASP A 26 -5.30 55.82 -21.45
CA ASP A 26 -3.91 56.22 -21.21
C ASP A 26 -3.01 55.69 -22.35
N GLY A 27 -2.47 56.58 -23.19
CA GLY A 27 -1.36 56.29 -24.11
C GLY A 27 -1.69 56.08 -25.60
N ASP A 28 -0.64 56.20 -26.44
CA ASP A 28 -0.60 56.47 -27.89
C ASP A 28 -1.31 55.44 -28.81
N ASP A 29 -1.72 54.26 -28.32
CA ASP A 29 -2.30 53.16 -29.14
C ASP A 29 -3.79 52.87 -28.87
N GLY A 30 -4.45 53.61 -27.96
CA GLY A 30 -5.88 53.41 -27.65
C GLY A 30 -6.23 52.05 -27.02
N ARG A 31 -5.23 51.25 -26.62
CA ARG A 31 -5.41 49.89 -26.07
C ARG A 31 -5.52 49.84 -24.54
N ASN A 32 -5.04 50.87 -23.83
CA ASN A 32 -5.10 50.91 -22.36
C ASN A 32 -6.23 51.82 -21.88
N GLU A 33 -7.38 51.20 -21.62
CA GLU A 33 -8.54 51.82 -20.97
C GLU A 33 -8.46 51.64 -19.45
N ARG A 34 -8.30 52.73 -18.71
CA ARG A 34 -8.30 52.79 -17.25
C ARG A 34 -9.66 53.25 -16.75
N ARG A 35 -10.37 52.41 -16.00
CA ARG A 35 -11.63 52.80 -15.35
C ARG A 35 -11.34 53.72 -14.15
N VAL A 36 -12.08 54.82 -14.07
CA VAL A 36 -12.05 55.76 -12.94
C VAL A 36 -13.41 55.72 -12.28
N GLU A 37 -13.42 55.43 -10.97
CA GLU A 37 -14.62 55.43 -10.13
C GLU A 37 -14.52 56.55 -9.08
N VAL A 38 -15.56 57.37 -8.97
CA VAL A 38 -15.66 58.46 -8.00
C VAL A 38 -16.94 58.26 -7.19
N ALA A 39 -16.83 58.27 -5.86
CA ALA A 39 -17.96 58.14 -4.96
C ALA A 39 -18.27 59.49 -4.29
N THR A 40 -19.55 59.79 -4.11
CA THR A 40 -20.03 60.98 -3.41
C THR A 40 -21.21 60.59 -2.54
N THR A 41 -21.22 61.08 -1.31
CA THR A 41 -22.29 60.81 -0.34
C THR A 41 -23.04 62.10 -0.04
N LEU A 42 -24.36 62.05 -0.22
CA LEU A 42 -25.27 63.14 0.08
C LEU A 42 -26.01 62.81 1.38
N THR A 43 -25.75 63.57 2.45
CA THR A 43 -26.47 63.45 3.71
C THR A 43 -27.38 64.64 3.93
N PHE A 44 -28.62 64.39 4.35
CA PHE A 44 -29.59 65.43 4.69
C PHE A 44 -30.58 64.93 5.73
N GLU A 45 -31.11 65.83 6.54
CA GLU A 45 -32.11 65.48 7.55
C GLU A 45 -33.52 65.51 6.95
N ALA A 46 -34.43 64.70 7.48
CA ALA A 46 -35.82 64.65 7.03
C ALA A 46 -36.51 66.04 7.05
N LYS A 47 -36.13 66.91 7.98
CA LYS A 47 -36.69 68.27 8.13
C LYS A 47 -36.12 69.32 7.17
N ASP A 48 -35.09 68.98 6.39
CA ASP A 48 -34.45 69.93 5.47
C ASP A 48 -35.40 70.31 4.32
N ASP A 49 -35.31 71.57 3.86
CA ASP A 49 -36.06 72.07 2.70
C ASP A 49 -35.60 71.34 1.42
N PRO A 50 -36.50 70.66 0.68
CA PRO A 50 -36.17 69.95 -0.55
C PRO A 50 -35.37 70.79 -1.55
N GLU A 51 -35.71 72.08 -1.75
CA GLU A 51 -35.03 72.95 -2.71
C GLU A 51 -33.60 73.27 -2.27
N GLU A 52 -33.36 73.50 -0.97
CA GLU A 52 -32.03 73.76 -0.41
C GLU A 52 -31.12 72.50 -0.44
N VAL A 53 -31.71 71.32 -0.25
CA VAL A 53 -30.99 70.04 -0.43
C VAL A 53 -30.64 69.83 -1.91
N ILE A 54 -31.59 70.08 -2.83
CA ILE A 54 -31.36 69.95 -4.28
C ILE A 54 -30.27 70.90 -4.75
N ASP A 55 -30.26 72.16 -4.29
CA ASP A 55 -29.20 73.12 -4.61
C ASP A 55 -27.83 72.68 -4.09
N ARG A 56 -27.76 72.12 -2.87
CA ARG A 56 -26.51 71.52 -2.33
C ARG A 56 -26.03 70.35 -3.19
N VAL A 57 -26.94 69.50 -3.66
CA VAL A 57 -26.64 68.37 -4.56
C VAL A 57 -26.12 68.87 -5.92
N VAL A 58 -26.77 69.90 -6.49
CA VAL A 58 -26.36 70.52 -7.76
C VAL A 58 -25.00 71.23 -7.61
N LYS A 59 -24.73 71.85 -6.47
CA LYS A 59 -23.46 72.54 -6.20
C LYS A 59 -22.31 71.58 -5.94
N GLN A 60 -22.50 70.52 -5.14
CA GLN A 60 -21.51 69.45 -4.98
C GLN A 60 -21.21 68.72 -6.29
N ARG A 61 -22.20 68.63 -7.19
CA ARG A 61 -22.01 68.13 -8.55
C ARG A 61 -21.14 69.05 -9.41
N GLN A 62 -21.29 70.37 -9.29
CA GLN A 62 -20.44 71.35 -9.97
C GLN A 62 -18.99 71.36 -9.45
N GLU A 63 -18.77 70.89 -8.21
CA GLU A 63 -17.45 70.77 -7.58
C GLU A 63 -16.71 69.45 -7.90
N LEU A 64 -17.40 68.46 -8.50
CA LEU A 64 -16.73 67.31 -9.10
C LEU A 64 -16.01 67.76 -10.39
N PRO A 65 -14.74 67.36 -10.64
CA PRO A 65 -13.91 67.93 -11.73
C PRO A 65 -14.31 67.45 -13.15
N TYR A 66 -15.62 67.41 -13.46
CA TYR A 66 -16.17 66.75 -14.65
C TYR A 66 -17.46 67.37 -15.22
N ASP A 67 -17.98 68.49 -14.70
CA ASP A 67 -19.19 69.15 -15.23
C ASP A 67 -18.92 70.55 -15.81
N THR A 68 -17.68 70.81 -16.21
CA THR A 68 -17.34 71.87 -17.16
C THR A 68 -16.92 71.22 -18.48
N ASP A 69 -17.28 71.85 -19.60
CA ASP A 69 -16.98 71.45 -20.99
C ASP A 69 -15.46 71.47 -21.31
N GLU A 70 -14.59 71.07 -20.37
CA GLU A 70 -13.16 71.18 -20.50
C GLU A 70 -12.58 70.03 -21.33
N ARG A 71 -12.16 70.44 -22.54
CA ARG A 71 -11.41 69.69 -23.53
C ARG A 71 -9.98 69.50 -23.04
N TYR A 72 -9.53 68.27 -22.83
CA TYR A 72 -8.09 68.01 -22.72
C TYR A 72 -7.47 67.94 -24.11
N VAL A 73 -6.36 68.66 -24.30
CA VAL A 73 -5.62 68.73 -25.55
C VAL A 73 -4.40 67.81 -25.44
N GLY A 74 -4.41 66.68 -26.15
CA GLY A 74 -3.21 65.89 -26.36
C GLY A 74 -2.34 66.56 -27.43
N CYS A 75 -1.12 66.98 -27.09
CA CYS A 75 -0.17 67.60 -28.02
C CYS A 75 0.86 66.58 -28.50
N LYS A 76 0.79 66.20 -29.79
CA LYS A 76 1.77 65.30 -30.42
C LYS A 76 2.72 66.12 -31.30
N VAL A 77 4.00 66.19 -30.93
CA VAL A 77 5.06 66.85 -31.70
C VAL A 77 5.86 65.78 -32.46
N VAL A 78 5.83 65.82 -33.79
CA VAL A 78 6.65 64.96 -34.65
C VAL A 78 7.73 65.82 -35.30
N CYS A 79 9.00 65.60 -34.90
CA CYS A 79 10.17 66.24 -35.50
C CYS A 79 10.72 65.40 -36.64
N GLY A 80 10.60 65.89 -37.88
CA GLY A 80 11.43 65.47 -39.00
C GLY A 80 12.70 66.31 -39.10
N THR A 81 13.70 65.85 -39.86
CA THR A 81 15.03 66.50 -39.97
C THR A 81 15.01 67.94 -40.47
N THR A 82 13.91 68.41 -41.07
CA THR A 82 13.77 69.79 -41.53
C THR A 82 12.44 70.46 -41.18
N ASN A 83 11.51 69.82 -40.46
CA ASN A 83 10.25 70.44 -40.02
C ASN A 83 9.62 69.74 -38.80
N VAL A 84 8.97 70.53 -37.94
CA VAL A 84 8.23 70.06 -36.75
C VAL A 84 6.73 70.21 -37.02
N ALA A 85 5.97 69.12 -36.97
CA ALA A 85 4.52 69.13 -37.06
C ALA A 85 3.90 68.83 -35.69
N VAL A 86 3.01 69.70 -35.23
CA VAL A 86 2.27 69.54 -33.97
C VAL A 86 0.81 69.24 -34.29
N THR A 87 0.33 68.07 -33.89
CA THR A 87 -1.08 67.67 -34.03
C THR A 87 -1.73 67.65 -32.66
N LEU A 88 -2.83 68.41 -32.51
CA LEU A 88 -3.61 68.49 -31.29
C LEU A 88 -4.91 67.69 -31.46
N THR A 89 -5.14 66.66 -30.64
CA THR A 89 -6.41 65.90 -30.60
C THR A 89 -7.16 66.19 -29.31
N VAL A 90 -8.48 66.35 -29.44
CA VAL A 90 -9.41 66.66 -28.34
C VAL A 90 -10.44 65.54 -28.26
N GLU A 91 -10.48 64.81 -27.13
CA GLU A 91 -11.52 63.80 -26.85
C GLU A 91 -12.36 64.20 -25.61
N LYS A 92 -13.67 63.93 -25.66
CA LYS A 92 -14.65 64.26 -24.60
C LYS A 92 -14.84 63.07 -23.66
N PHE A 93 -14.76 63.29 -22.35
CA PHE A 93 -15.08 62.28 -21.33
C PHE A 93 -16.47 62.51 -20.73
N GLN A 94 -17.31 61.47 -20.67
CA GLN A 94 -18.60 61.50 -19.96
C GLN A 94 -18.58 60.48 -18.82
N ILE A 95 -18.56 60.95 -17.57
CA ILE A 95 -18.76 60.10 -16.39
C ILE A 95 -20.25 60.00 -16.10
N LYS A 96 -20.76 58.79 -15.88
CA LYS A 96 -22.18 58.52 -15.62
C LYS A 96 -22.35 57.81 -14.27
N PRO A 97 -23.43 58.08 -13.53
CA PRO A 97 -23.71 57.33 -12.30
C PRO A 97 -24.04 55.88 -12.66
N ILE A 98 -23.30 54.95 -12.04
CA ILE A 98 -23.42 53.51 -12.27
C ILE A 98 -23.98 52.77 -11.05
N ALA A 99 -23.81 53.29 -9.84
CA ALA A 99 -24.36 52.72 -8.62
C ALA A 99 -24.92 53.81 -7.69
N CYS A 100 -25.97 53.47 -6.95
CA CYS A 100 -26.66 54.34 -6.02
C CYS A 100 -27.09 53.50 -4.81
N ALA A 101 -26.71 53.90 -3.60
CA ALA A 101 -27.20 53.32 -2.36
C ALA A 101 -27.96 54.36 -1.55
N VAL A 102 -29.16 54.01 -1.08
CA VAL A 102 -30.01 54.88 -0.27
C VAL A 102 -30.22 54.22 1.09
N SER A 103 -29.86 54.92 2.15
CA SER A 103 -29.96 54.44 3.54
C SER A 103 -30.45 55.53 4.50
N ALA A 104 -30.87 55.13 5.70
CA ALA A 104 -31.29 56.05 6.75
C ALA A 104 -30.67 55.68 8.10
N ASN A 105 -30.21 56.68 8.84
CA ASN A 105 -29.81 56.52 10.23
C ASN A 105 -31.01 56.75 11.15
N GLY A 106 -31.62 55.66 11.64
CA GLY A 106 -32.76 55.67 12.55
C GLY A 106 -33.78 54.57 12.22
N LYS A 107 -34.62 54.16 13.19
CA LYS A 107 -35.76 53.26 12.91
C LYS A 107 -36.82 54.00 12.10
N ALA A 108 -36.61 54.14 10.79
CA ALA A 108 -37.63 54.67 9.89
C ALA A 108 -38.85 53.73 9.93
N THR A 109 -39.91 54.17 10.59
CA THR A 109 -41.14 53.39 10.82
C THR A 109 -42.26 53.77 9.86
N SER A 110 -42.02 54.72 8.96
CA SER A 110 -43.04 55.25 8.05
C SER A 110 -43.09 54.48 6.73
N ARG A 111 -44.22 53.79 6.47
CA ARG A 111 -44.60 53.24 5.15
C ARG A 111 -44.88 54.31 4.08
N ARG A 112 -44.66 55.61 4.37
CA ARG A 112 -44.95 56.71 3.44
C ARG A 112 -43.68 57.44 3.03
N ALA A 113 -43.57 57.66 1.72
CA ALA A 113 -42.50 58.40 1.08
C ALA A 113 -42.28 59.77 1.74
N HIS A 114 -41.03 60.05 2.14
CA HIS A 114 -40.66 61.38 2.63
C HIS A 114 -40.57 62.35 1.43
N PRO A 115 -41.32 63.47 1.41
CA PRO A 115 -41.38 64.38 0.25
C PRO A 115 -40.00 64.87 -0.21
N THR A 116 -39.13 65.21 0.75
CA THR A 116 -37.74 65.63 0.53
C THR A 116 -36.90 64.57 -0.19
N LEU A 117 -36.93 63.32 0.27
CA LEU A 117 -36.19 62.21 -0.35
C LEU A 117 -36.68 61.95 -1.79
N THR A 118 -38.00 61.93 -1.99
CA THR A 118 -38.60 61.73 -3.32
C THR A 118 -38.25 62.87 -4.27
N ALA A 119 -38.27 64.13 -3.80
CA ALA A 119 -37.89 65.30 -4.58
C ALA A 119 -36.41 65.25 -4.99
N VAL A 120 -35.50 64.91 -4.07
CA VAL A 120 -34.06 64.77 -4.35
C VAL A 120 -33.81 63.66 -5.39
N LEU A 121 -34.42 62.47 -5.21
CA LEU A 121 -34.24 61.34 -6.14
C LEU A 121 -34.79 61.60 -7.55
N ARG A 122 -35.81 62.45 -7.68
CA ARG A 122 -36.35 62.89 -8.98
C ARG A 122 -35.38 63.82 -9.71
N HIS A 123 -34.65 64.67 -8.99
CA HIS A 123 -33.71 65.63 -9.56
C HIS A 123 -32.32 65.03 -9.87
N CYS A 124 -31.92 63.93 -9.21
CA CYS A 124 -30.67 63.22 -9.53
C CYS A 124 -30.69 62.60 -10.95
N HIS A 125 -29.58 62.57 -11.69
CA HIS A 125 -29.52 61.92 -13.02
C HIS A 125 -29.28 60.40 -12.94
N LEU A 126 -30.24 59.62 -12.42
CA LEU A 126 -30.10 58.17 -12.24
C LEU A 126 -30.45 57.32 -13.49
N GLY A 127 -30.53 57.91 -14.68
CA GLY A 127 -30.98 57.24 -15.90
C GLY A 127 -30.01 56.20 -16.50
N SER A 128 -28.75 56.23 -16.07
CA SER A 128 -27.69 55.27 -16.47
C SER A 128 -27.34 54.25 -15.38
N LEU A 129 -28.09 54.26 -14.28
CA LEU A 129 -27.80 53.49 -13.08
C LEU A 129 -27.83 51.99 -13.37
N ARG A 130 -26.75 51.27 -13.07
CA ARG A 130 -26.68 49.81 -13.21
C ARG A 130 -27.03 49.10 -11.89
N LYS A 131 -26.62 49.65 -10.76
CA LYS A 131 -26.86 49.07 -9.42
C LYS A 131 -27.66 50.03 -8.54
N LEU A 132 -28.74 49.55 -7.93
CA LEU A 132 -29.53 50.30 -6.96
C LEU A 132 -29.61 49.49 -5.66
N ALA A 133 -29.12 50.05 -4.56
CA ALA A 133 -29.26 49.49 -3.23
C ALA A 133 -30.15 50.40 -2.38
N VAL A 134 -31.11 49.82 -1.67
CA VAL A 134 -32.03 50.54 -0.79
C VAL A 134 -32.11 49.78 0.52
N ARG A 135 -31.98 50.48 1.65
CA ARG A 135 -32.01 49.90 3.00
C ARG A 135 -32.92 50.70 3.92
N ASP A 136 -33.10 50.20 5.13
CA ASP A 136 -33.70 50.91 6.26
C ASP A 136 -35.16 51.34 6.03
N GLY A 137 -35.92 50.55 5.26
CA GLY A 137 -37.36 50.74 5.06
C GLY A 137 -37.73 51.74 3.95
N LEU A 138 -36.75 52.20 3.18
CA LEU A 138 -36.94 53.23 2.14
C LEU A 138 -37.40 52.67 0.79
N PHE A 139 -37.49 51.35 0.64
CA PHE A 139 -37.77 50.69 -0.65
C PHE A 139 -38.93 51.32 -1.44
N PHE A 140 -40.13 51.42 -0.85
CA PHE A 140 -41.29 51.98 -1.55
C PHE A 140 -41.11 53.45 -1.95
N ALA A 141 -40.49 54.26 -1.08
CA ALA A 141 -40.24 55.66 -1.35
C ALA A 141 -39.30 55.86 -2.56
N VAL A 142 -38.24 55.06 -2.63
CA VAL A 142 -37.28 55.10 -3.75
C VAL A 142 -37.93 54.59 -5.04
N VAL A 143 -38.71 53.51 -4.97
CA VAL A 143 -39.41 52.92 -6.11
C VAL A 143 -40.44 53.89 -6.71
N GLU A 144 -41.22 54.58 -5.87
CA GLU A 144 -42.25 55.55 -6.28
C GLU A 144 -41.67 56.88 -6.81
N ALA A 145 -40.39 57.16 -6.54
CA ALA A 145 -39.74 58.38 -7.02
C ALA A 145 -39.63 58.43 -8.55
N ARG A 146 -39.65 57.28 -9.24
CA ARG A 146 -39.56 57.19 -10.71
C ARG A 146 -40.56 56.21 -11.29
N ASP A 147 -41.09 56.54 -12.46
CA ASP A 147 -42.02 55.67 -13.20
C ASP A 147 -41.34 54.40 -13.73
N LYS A 148 -40.06 54.50 -14.15
CA LYS A 148 -39.30 53.37 -14.70
C LYS A 148 -37.79 53.49 -14.45
N TRP A 149 -37.16 52.41 -14.01
CA TRP A 149 -35.71 52.29 -13.79
C TRP A 149 -35.07 51.50 -14.94
N ALA A 150 -34.99 52.14 -16.12
CA ALA A 150 -34.72 51.47 -17.39
C ALA A 150 -33.28 50.95 -17.61
N SER A 151 -32.33 51.22 -16.70
CA SER A 151 -30.93 50.80 -16.83
C SER A 151 -30.47 49.84 -15.72
N VAL A 152 -31.28 49.65 -14.67
CA VAL A 152 -30.88 48.91 -13.47
C VAL A 152 -30.82 47.42 -13.77
N ARG A 153 -29.67 46.82 -13.49
CA ARG A 153 -29.37 45.39 -13.61
C ARG A 153 -29.30 44.69 -12.25
N GLU A 154 -28.85 45.40 -11.22
CA GLU A 154 -28.72 44.85 -9.86
C GLU A 154 -29.58 45.68 -8.91
N LEU A 155 -30.55 45.05 -8.26
CA LEU A 155 -31.43 45.67 -7.27
C LEU A 155 -31.24 45.00 -5.91
N ASP A 156 -30.71 45.72 -4.94
CA ASP A 156 -30.59 45.29 -3.55
C ASP A 156 -31.63 46.01 -2.70
N ALA A 157 -32.64 45.29 -2.25
CA ALA A 157 -33.70 45.75 -1.35
C ALA A 157 -33.64 45.02 0.00
N SER A 158 -32.45 44.61 0.42
CA SER A 158 -32.22 43.92 1.69
C SER A 158 -32.41 44.87 2.89
N SER A 159 -32.76 44.31 4.06
CA SER A 159 -32.88 45.08 5.32
C SER A 159 -33.90 46.23 5.28
N ASN A 160 -35.01 46.06 4.54
CA ASN A 160 -36.09 47.06 4.48
C ASN A 160 -37.29 46.71 5.37
N GLY A 161 -37.24 45.60 6.11
CA GLY A 161 -38.36 45.14 6.94
C GLY A 161 -39.64 44.84 6.15
N LEU A 162 -39.51 44.49 4.87
CA LEU A 162 -40.65 44.26 3.97
C LEU A 162 -41.46 43.03 4.42
N GLU A 163 -42.75 43.22 4.66
CA GLU A 163 -43.69 42.11 4.96
C GLU A 163 -44.26 41.48 3.69
N THR A 164 -44.54 42.31 2.68
CA THR A 164 -45.01 41.92 1.34
C THR A 164 -44.44 42.88 0.29
N VAL A 165 -44.26 42.39 -0.93
CA VAL A 165 -43.93 43.24 -2.09
C VAL A 165 -45.07 43.10 -3.12
N PRO A 166 -45.79 44.18 -3.45
CA PRO A 166 -46.82 44.15 -4.49
C PRO A 166 -46.25 43.75 -5.85
N LYS A 167 -47.00 42.94 -6.60
CA LYS A 167 -46.57 42.41 -7.91
C LYS A 167 -46.27 43.51 -8.94
N GLU A 168 -46.91 44.66 -8.81
CA GLU A 168 -46.75 45.81 -9.71
C GLU A 168 -45.40 46.52 -9.56
N VAL A 169 -44.71 46.37 -8.42
CA VAL A 169 -43.45 47.09 -8.13
C VAL A 169 -42.35 46.70 -9.13
N PHE A 170 -42.24 45.42 -9.46
CA PHE A 170 -41.18 44.92 -10.33
C PHE A 170 -41.39 45.29 -11.81
N THR A 171 -42.59 45.71 -12.22
CA THR A 171 -42.83 46.25 -13.58
C THR A 171 -42.01 47.52 -13.86
N ARG A 172 -41.57 48.22 -12.81
CA ARG A 172 -40.71 49.40 -12.92
C ARG A 172 -39.24 49.05 -13.20
N PHE A 173 -38.84 47.78 -13.08
CA PHE A 173 -37.47 47.29 -13.18
C PHE A 173 -37.30 46.17 -14.24
N PRO A 174 -37.61 46.43 -15.52
CA PRO A 174 -37.72 45.38 -16.56
C PRO A 174 -36.40 44.70 -16.95
N TYR A 175 -35.26 45.18 -16.43
CA TYR A 175 -33.93 44.83 -16.88
C TYR A 175 -33.05 44.20 -15.80
N VAL A 176 -33.62 43.94 -14.62
CA VAL A 176 -32.91 43.39 -13.46
C VAL A 176 -32.49 41.95 -13.73
N GLU A 177 -31.21 41.68 -13.51
CA GLU A 177 -30.56 40.38 -13.59
C GLU A 177 -30.26 39.81 -12.19
N LEU A 178 -30.07 40.67 -11.18
CA LEU A 178 -29.78 40.29 -9.80
C LEU A 178 -30.72 41.02 -8.84
N LEU A 179 -31.47 40.27 -8.02
CA LEU A 179 -32.38 40.80 -7.01
C LEU A 179 -31.99 40.26 -5.62
N LYS A 180 -31.76 41.17 -4.66
CA LYS A 180 -31.57 40.82 -3.24
C LYS A 180 -32.71 41.36 -2.39
N LEU A 181 -33.26 40.49 -1.55
CA LEU A 181 -34.35 40.73 -0.61
C LEU A 181 -33.99 40.20 0.78
N ASP A 182 -32.69 40.08 1.08
CA ASP A 182 -32.19 39.48 2.32
C ASP A 182 -32.63 40.29 3.56
N GLU A 183 -32.75 39.64 4.71
CA GLU A 183 -33.05 40.29 6.01
C GLU A 183 -34.33 41.15 5.99
N ASN A 184 -35.40 40.62 5.42
CA ASN A 184 -36.73 41.23 5.42
C ASN A 184 -37.70 40.39 6.27
N LYS A 185 -39.01 40.68 6.21
CA LYS A 185 -40.06 39.97 6.97
C LYS A 185 -41.06 39.27 6.04
N LEU A 186 -40.62 38.87 4.85
CA LEU A 186 -41.49 38.33 3.81
C LEU A 186 -42.04 36.97 4.25
N ALA A 187 -43.36 36.80 4.20
CA ALA A 187 -44.02 35.52 4.46
C ALA A 187 -44.09 34.62 3.22
N SER A 188 -44.01 35.20 2.02
CA SER A 188 -43.99 34.51 0.73
C SER A 188 -43.15 35.31 -0.26
N LEU A 189 -42.57 34.63 -1.26
CA LEU A 189 -41.88 35.32 -2.35
C LEU A 189 -42.89 36.01 -3.28
N PRO A 190 -42.61 37.24 -3.76
CA PRO A 190 -43.49 37.94 -4.68
C PRO A 190 -43.48 37.31 -6.08
N ALA A 191 -44.48 37.63 -6.90
CA ALA A 191 -44.51 37.19 -8.31
C ALA A 191 -43.40 37.91 -9.10
N LEU A 192 -42.48 37.13 -9.68
CA LEU A 192 -41.30 37.62 -10.42
C LEU A 192 -41.43 37.51 -11.94
N ASN A 193 -42.61 37.14 -12.45
CA ASN A 193 -42.90 36.97 -13.88
C ASN A 193 -42.63 38.23 -14.74
N SER A 194 -42.61 39.42 -14.13
CA SER A 194 -42.25 40.68 -14.80
C SER A 194 -40.74 40.89 -14.98
N LEU A 195 -39.89 40.09 -14.31
CA LEU A 195 -38.42 40.17 -14.35
C LEU A 195 -37.84 39.07 -15.27
N SER A 196 -38.13 39.12 -16.56
CA SER A 196 -37.76 38.07 -17.51
C SER A 196 -36.25 37.85 -17.72
N LEU A 197 -35.41 38.81 -17.29
CA LEU A 197 -33.95 38.73 -17.37
C LEU A 197 -33.29 38.34 -16.05
N LEU A 198 -34.06 38.04 -15.01
CA LEU A 198 -33.52 37.71 -13.69
C LEU A 198 -32.72 36.40 -13.74
N LYS A 199 -31.50 36.43 -13.23
CA LYS A 199 -30.57 35.29 -13.13
C LYS A 199 -30.26 34.93 -11.69
N GLU A 200 -30.19 35.92 -10.79
CA GLU A 200 -29.81 35.69 -9.39
C GLU A 200 -30.86 36.26 -8.44
N LEU A 201 -31.36 35.44 -7.52
CA LEU A 201 -32.30 35.82 -6.48
C LEU A 201 -31.78 35.42 -5.10
N TYR A 202 -31.66 36.41 -4.22
CA TYR A 202 -31.33 36.21 -2.80
C TYR A 202 -32.49 36.73 -1.94
N ALA A 203 -33.02 35.89 -1.05
CA ALA A 203 -34.06 36.26 -0.08
C ALA A 203 -33.85 35.50 1.25
N ASN A 204 -32.62 35.53 1.73
CA ASN A 204 -32.21 34.89 2.98
C ASN A 204 -32.75 35.67 4.20
N GLY A 205 -32.85 35.03 5.37
CA GLY A 205 -33.21 35.72 6.62
C GLY A 205 -34.60 36.36 6.58
N ASN A 206 -35.59 35.61 6.08
CA ASN A 206 -36.98 36.05 5.97
C ASN A 206 -37.91 35.06 6.71
N ALA A 207 -39.23 35.21 6.58
CA ALA A 207 -40.23 34.29 7.15
C ALA A 207 -40.93 33.47 6.06
N ILE A 208 -40.27 33.22 4.93
CA ILE A 208 -40.88 32.63 3.73
C ILE A 208 -41.27 31.19 4.03
N SER A 209 -42.55 30.88 3.88
CA SER A 209 -43.09 29.51 4.03
C SER A 209 -43.50 28.90 2.68
N THR A 210 -43.78 29.73 1.68
CA THR A 210 -44.22 29.30 0.34
C THR A 210 -43.48 30.06 -0.77
N VAL A 211 -43.21 29.34 -1.87
CA VAL A 211 -42.65 29.90 -3.11
C VAL A 211 -43.71 29.80 -4.20
N PRO A 212 -44.01 30.87 -4.97
CA PRO A 212 -45.03 30.85 -6.00
C PRO A 212 -44.68 29.87 -7.13
N VAL A 213 -45.69 29.17 -7.65
CA VAL A 213 -45.57 28.22 -8.77
C VAL A 213 -45.07 28.92 -10.04
N ASP A 214 -45.48 30.17 -10.23
CA ASP A 214 -45.15 31.01 -11.38
C ASP A 214 -43.67 31.47 -11.43
N LEU A 215 -42.86 31.18 -10.40
CA LEU A 215 -41.40 31.44 -10.44
C LEU A 215 -40.72 30.67 -11.60
N VAL A 216 -41.35 29.58 -12.05
CA VAL A 216 -40.87 28.72 -13.12
C VAL A 216 -41.22 29.27 -14.51
N GLU A 217 -42.26 30.11 -14.62
CA GLU A 217 -42.73 30.65 -15.90
C GLU A 217 -42.08 32.01 -16.20
N GLY A 218 -41.04 31.99 -17.04
CA GLY A 218 -40.48 33.21 -17.64
C GLY A 218 -39.16 33.72 -17.05
N VAL A 219 -38.49 32.96 -16.17
CA VAL A 219 -37.20 33.35 -15.56
C VAL A 219 -36.15 32.25 -15.69
N ASP A 220 -34.98 32.61 -16.23
CA ASP A 220 -33.83 31.73 -16.47
C ASP A 220 -32.83 31.77 -15.28
N LEU A 221 -33.32 31.48 -14.06
CA LEU A 221 -32.50 31.59 -12.84
C LEU A 221 -31.27 30.68 -12.84
N GLU A 222 -30.11 31.26 -12.51
CA GLU A 222 -28.83 30.59 -12.26
C GLU A 222 -28.57 30.41 -10.75
N VAL A 223 -28.99 31.35 -9.92
CA VAL A 223 -28.77 31.34 -8.45
C VAL A 223 -30.06 31.63 -7.71
N LEU A 224 -30.43 30.75 -6.77
CA LEU A 224 -31.55 30.92 -5.85
C LEU A 224 -31.09 30.67 -4.41
N SER A 225 -31.20 31.68 -3.55
CA SER A 225 -30.83 31.61 -2.13
C SER A 225 -32.01 32.00 -1.25
N LEU A 226 -32.48 31.07 -0.43
CA LEU A 226 -33.61 31.17 0.50
C LEU A 226 -33.22 30.62 1.89
N GLU A 227 -31.97 30.82 2.30
CA GLU A 227 -31.46 30.35 3.60
C GLU A 227 -32.15 31.07 4.76
N PHE A 228 -32.22 30.44 5.93
CA PHE A 228 -32.81 31.01 7.15
C PHE A 228 -34.27 31.48 6.93
N ASN A 229 -35.11 30.57 6.45
CA ASN A 229 -36.54 30.80 6.19
C ASN A 229 -37.39 29.72 6.89
N ARG A 230 -38.69 29.64 6.59
CA ARG A 230 -39.64 28.70 7.20
C ARG A 230 -40.22 27.72 6.17
N LEU A 231 -39.43 27.36 5.14
CA LEU A 231 -39.87 26.47 4.08
C LEU A 231 -39.96 25.03 4.60
N ASN A 232 -41.17 24.45 4.59
CA ASN A 232 -41.38 23.04 4.87
C ASN A 232 -41.42 22.16 3.60
N LYS A 233 -41.81 22.76 2.47
CA LYS A 233 -41.88 22.14 1.14
C LYS A 233 -41.45 23.14 0.08
N LEU A 234 -40.71 22.67 -0.91
CA LEU A 234 -40.37 23.43 -2.11
C LEU A 234 -41.37 23.09 -3.22
N HIS A 235 -42.46 23.86 -3.32
CA HIS A 235 -43.52 23.71 -4.33
C HIS A 235 -43.11 24.25 -5.73
N ILE A 236 -41.84 24.10 -6.09
CA ILE A 236 -41.28 24.55 -7.36
C ILE A 236 -40.89 23.32 -8.16
N LYS A 237 -41.27 23.27 -9.44
CA LYS A 237 -40.73 22.27 -10.37
C LYS A 237 -39.30 22.67 -10.75
N LEU A 238 -38.34 22.48 -9.83
CA LEU A 238 -36.94 22.87 -10.04
C LEU A 238 -36.37 22.25 -11.32
N LYS A 239 -36.81 21.04 -11.69
CA LYS A 239 -36.53 20.36 -12.97
C LYS A 239 -36.65 21.28 -14.21
N ASP A 240 -37.57 22.24 -14.19
CA ASP A 240 -37.85 23.14 -15.31
C ASP A 240 -36.85 24.33 -15.36
N LEU A 241 -36.18 24.65 -14.25
CA LEU A 241 -35.12 25.67 -14.15
C LEU A 241 -33.77 25.10 -14.61
N SER A 242 -33.64 24.83 -15.91
CA SER A 242 -32.49 24.13 -16.49
C SER A 242 -31.13 24.82 -16.30
N LYS A 243 -31.11 26.14 -16.08
CA LYS A 243 -29.92 26.96 -15.86
C LYS A 243 -29.51 27.10 -14.39
N LEU A 244 -30.29 26.56 -13.45
CA LEU A 244 -30.01 26.71 -12.02
C LEU A 244 -28.73 25.94 -11.63
N ARG A 245 -27.73 26.69 -11.15
CA ARG A 245 -26.42 26.19 -10.72
C ARG A 245 -26.27 26.21 -9.21
N VAL A 246 -26.88 27.17 -8.54
CA VAL A 246 -26.77 27.36 -7.08
C VAL A 246 -28.18 27.38 -6.47
N LEU A 247 -28.45 26.42 -5.58
CA LEU A 247 -29.65 26.39 -4.76
C LEU A 247 -29.27 26.35 -3.28
N ARG A 248 -29.59 27.41 -2.56
CA ARG A 248 -29.32 27.53 -1.13
C ARG A 248 -30.61 27.63 -0.35
N VAL A 249 -30.83 26.69 0.57
CA VAL A 249 -32.00 26.56 1.45
C VAL A 249 -31.59 26.03 2.83
N LEU A 250 -30.38 26.35 3.31
CA LEU A 250 -29.94 26.06 4.68
C LEU A 250 -30.92 26.61 5.71
N GLU A 251 -31.00 25.98 6.88
CA GLU A 251 -31.80 26.46 8.01
C GLU A 251 -33.28 26.65 7.64
N ASN A 252 -33.86 25.64 6.95
CA ASN A 252 -35.28 25.53 6.63
C ASN A 252 -35.80 24.13 7.04
N PRO A 253 -37.00 24.00 7.64
CA PRO A 253 -37.56 22.73 8.11
C PRO A 253 -38.14 21.86 6.96
N ILE A 254 -37.34 21.58 5.92
CA ILE A 254 -37.79 20.87 4.72
C ILE A 254 -38.05 19.39 5.02
N GLU A 255 -39.28 18.94 4.84
CA GLU A 255 -39.70 17.55 5.11
C GLU A 255 -39.66 16.66 3.87
N THR A 256 -39.72 17.25 2.66
CA THR A 256 -39.78 16.51 1.39
C THR A 256 -38.75 17.04 0.39
N LEU A 257 -38.00 16.13 -0.25
CA LEU A 257 -37.04 16.49 -1.30
C LEU A 257 -37.76 17.07 -2.53
N PRO A 258 -37.35 18.23 -3.06
CA PRO A 258 -37.90 18.75 -4.30
C PRO A 258 -37.44 17.94 -5.52
N ARG A 259 -38.22 17.97 -6.62
CA ARG A 259 -37.82 17.36 -7.90
C ARG A 259 -36.71 18.18 -8.55
N LEU A 260 -35.48 17.74 -8.32
CA LEU A 260 -34.27 18.37 -8.86
C LEU A 260 -33.97 17.96 -10.31
N ASN A 261 -33.21 18.80 -10.99
CA ASN A 261 -32.65 18.58 -12.31
C ASN A 261 -31.63 17.43 -12.23
N LYS A 262 -31.22 16.84 -13.37
CA LYS A 262 -30.23 15.75 -13.42
C LYS A 262 -28.80 16.11 -12.92
N GLY A 263 -28.59 17.32 -12.39
CA GLY A 263 -27.38 17.72 -11.66
C GLY A 263 -26.13 18.00 -12.51
N ARG A 264 -26.22 18.02 -13.85
CA ARG A 264 -25.03 18.16 -14.71
C ARG A 264 -24.25 19.47 -14.47
N ASN A 265 -24.95 20.58 -14.23
CA ASN A 265 -24.35 21.91 -14.04
C ASN A 265 -24.51 22.47 -12.61
N GLN A 266 -24.97 21.67 -11.65
CA GLN A 266 -25.11 22.13 -10.26
C GLN A 266 -23.72 22.33 -9.64
N GLN A 267 -23.52 23.49 -9.01
CA GLN A 267 -22.27 23.89 -8.36
C GLN A 267 -22.42 23.97 -6.85
N CYS A 268 -23.58 24.38 -6.35
CA CYS A 268 -23.83 24.48 -4.92
C CYS A 268 -25.28 24.10 -4.63
N LEU A 269 -25.47 23.14 -3.73
CA LEU A 269 -26.77 22.71 -3.25
C LEU A 269 -26.68 22.60 -1.74
N SER A 270 -27.58 23.26 -1.03
CA SER A 270 -27.70 23.06 0.42
C SER A 270 -29.07 22.50 0.75
N LEU A 271 -29.15 21.40 1.48
CA LEU A 271 -30.40 20.76 1.88
C LEU A 271 -30.23 20.15 3.27
N ALA A 272 -31.24 20.26 4.14
CA ALA A 272 -31.21 19.66 5.48
C ALA A 272 -29.92 19.96 6.27
N ASN A 273 -29.42 21.20 6.20
CA ASN A 273 -28.17 21.66 6.82
C ASN A 273 -26.89 20.96 6.35
N VAL A 274 -26.96 20.24 5.23
CA VAL A 274 -25.82 19.74 4.48
C VAL A 274 -25.59 20.67 3.30
N GLN A 275 -24.37 21.18 3.19
CA GLN A 275 -23.92 21.95 2.03
C GLN A 275 -23.06 21.07 1.13
N ILE A 276 -23.40 21.04 -0.14
CA ILE A 276 -22.73 20.29 -1.20
C ILE A 276 -22.18 21.30 -2.20
N ASN A 277 -20.87 21.29 -2.41
CA ASN A 277 -20.21 22.18 -3.37
C ASN A 277 -19.41 21.36 -4.37
N ARG A 278 -19.49 21.70 -5.65
CA ARG A 278 -18.61 21.18 -6.70
C ARG A 278 -17.44 22.13 -6.88
N ASP A 279 -16.22 21.61 -6.78
CA ASP A 279 -15.03 22.37 -7.14
C ASP A 279 -15.02 22.64 -8.66
N PRO A 280 -14.97 23.90 -9.11
CA PRO A 280 -14.91 24.22 -10.54
C PRO A 280 -13.63 23.74 -11.23
N ALA A 281 -12.52 23.53 -10.51
CA ALA A 281 -11.25 23.10 -11.10
C ALA A 281 -11.19 21.58 -11.29
N SER A 282 -11.46 20.82 -10.23
CA SER A 282 -11.38 19.36 -10.25
C SER A 282 -12.69 18.64 -10.58
N GLY A 283 -13.83 19.33 -10.50
CA GLY A 283 -15.15 18.71 -10.60
C GLY A 283 -15.54 17.85 -9.39
N SER A 284 -14.67 17.76 -8.37
CA SER A 284 -14.92 17.00 -7.16
C SER A 284 -16.06 17.60 -6.34
N VAL A 285 -16.78 16.75 -5.61
CA VAL A 285 -17.87 17.16 -4.72
C VAL A 285 -17.34 17.19 -3.31
N SER A 286 -17.62 18.26 -2.58
CA SER A 286 -17.31 18.41 -1.16
C SER A 286 -18.61 18.53 -0.39
N VAL A 287 -18.65 17.89 0.78
CA VAL A 287 -19.82 17.90 1.67
C VAL A 287 -19.41 18.45 3.02
N SER A 288 -20.14 19.45 3.50
CA SER A 288 -19.92 20.06 4.81
C SER A 288 -21.23 20.24 5.55
N VAL A 289 -21.25 19.88 6.83
CA VAL A 289 -22.34 20.25 7.76
C VAL A 289 -22.08 21.65 8.26
N ARG A 290 -23.09 22.53 8.17
CA ARG A 290 -23.02 23.88 8.75
C ARG A 290 -23.54 23.87 10.18
N GLU A 291 -22.82 24.56 11.07
CA GLU A 291 -23.26 24.73 12.46
C GLU A 291 -24.59 25.49 12.50
N THR A 292 -25.50 24.98 13.32
CA THR A 292 -26.87 25.49 13.37
C THR A 292 -26.97 26.61 14.39
N SER A 293 -27.59 27.72 13.96
CA SER A 293 -27.87 28.88 14.82
C SER A 293 -29.32 28.88 15.29
N SER A 294 -30.20 28.08 14.67
CA SER A 294 -31.64 28.10 14.99
C SER A 294 -32.08 27.11 16.07
N SER A 295 -33.07 27.54 16.84
CA SER A 295 -33.68 26.77 17.94
C SER A 295 -34.37 25.48 17.49
N TYR A 296 -34.82 25.41 16.22
CA TYR A 296 -35.47 24.23 15.66
C TYR A 296 -34.48 23.07 15.55
N PHE A 297 -33.34 23.30 14.89
CA PHE A 297 -32.34 22.26 14.72
C PHE A 297 -31.52 22.00 15.99
N SER A 298 -31.37 22.98 16.89
CA SER A 298 -30.78 22.71 18.22
C SER A 298 -31.66 21.77 19.06
N SER A 299 -32.98 21.74 18.87
CA SER A 299 -33.87 20.78 19.54
C SER A 299 -33.85 19.38 18.91
N ILE A 300 -33.61 19.28 17.60
CA ILE A 300 -33.52 18.01 16.86
C ILE A 300 -32.13 17.37 17.07
N TYR A 301 -31.07 18.17 17.13
CA TYR A 301 -29.69 17.71 17.16
C TYR A 301 -28.98 17.93 18.52
N GLY A 302 -29.58 18.66 19.46
CA GLY A 302 -28.97 19.03 20.74
C GLY A 302 -28.71 17.87 21.69
N GLY A 303 -27.64 17.99 22.49
CA GLY A 303 -27.32 17.10 23.60
C GLY A 303 -26.49 15.84 23.29
N SER A 304 -25.95 15.69 22.07
CA SER A 304 -25.16 14.51 21.69
C SER A 304 -23.74 14.86 21.25
N LYS A 305 -22.76 13.98 21.54
CA LYS A 305 -21.35 14.14 21.14
C LYS A 305 -21.14 14.12 19.61
N ASN A 306 -22.07 13.56 18.81
CA ASN A 306 -21.96 13.41 17.35
C ASN A 306 -23.12 14.10 16.57
N VAL A 307 -23.21 15.43 16.65
CA VAL A 307 -24.22 16.25 15.94
C VAL A 307 -24.19 16.02 14.41
N LYS A 308 -23.00 15.88 13.81
CA LYS A 308 -22.84 15.71 12.35
C LYS A 308 -23.54 14.48 11.79
N ASN A 309 -23.45 13.33 12.47
CA ASN A 309 -24.00 12.07 11.97
C ASN A 309 -25.54 12.08 11.98
N LYS A 310 -26.16 12.76 12.96
CA LYS A 310 -27.62 12.98 12.97
C LYS A 310 -28.09 13.84 11.80
N VAL A 311 -27.33 14.89 11.45
CA VAL A 311 -27.63 15.74 10.29
C VAL A 311 -27.55 14.92 9.00
N TYR A 312 -26.50 14.11 8.82
CA TYR A 312 -26.40 13.22 7.68
C TYR A 312 -27.52 12.18 7.62
N ASN A 313 -27.87 11.56 8.73
CA ASN A 313 -28.97 10.59 8.77
C ASN A 313 -30.31 11.23 8.35
N HIS A 314 -30.61 12.45 8.83
CA HIS A 314 -31.79 13.18 8.40
C HIS A 314 -31.78 13.49 6.89
N PHE A 315 -30.64 13.96 6.38
CA PHE A 315 -30.43 14.23 4.95
C PHE A 315 -30.60 12.96 4.07
N LEU A 316 -30.04 11.82 4.49
CA LEU A 316 -30.13 10.56 3.76
C LEU A 316 -31.58 10.05 3.69
N ASN A 317 -32.31 10.08 4.81
CA ASN A 317 -33.72 9.73 4.84
C ASN A 317 -34.58 10.62 3.93
N LEU A 318 -34.25 11.92 3.83
CA LEU A 318 -34.92 12.83 2.92
C LEU A 318 -34.70 12.44 1.46
N ILE A 319 -33.49 12.01 1.10
CA ILE A 319 -33.14 11.66 -0.27
C ILE A 319 -33.77 10.32 -0.70
N PHE A 320 -33.59 9.27 0.11
CA PHE A 320 -34.02 7.92 -0.26
C PHE A 320 -35.53 7.72 -0.24
N ARG A 321 -36.30 8.60 0.41
CA ARG A 321 -37.78 8.59 0.32
C ARG A 321 -38.33 9.03 -1.05
N SER A 322 -37.52 9.63 -1.91
CA SER A 322 -37.98 10.13 -3.21
C SER A 322 -38.08 9.02 -4.27
N GLU A 323 -39.13 9.04 -5.09
CA GLU A 323 -39.36 8.04 -6.16
C GLU A 323 -38.38 8.17 -7.35
N GLU A 324 -37.67 9.30 -7.51
CA GLU A 324 -36.78 9.57 -8.66
C GLU A 324 -35.32 9.81 -8.26
N PHE A 325 -34.57 8.75 -7.93
CA PHE A 325 -33.13 8.80 -7.63
C PHE A 325 -32.29 8.95 -8.91
N SER A 326 -32.28 10.15 -9.51
CA SER A 326 -31.62 10.42 -10.81
C SER A 326 -30.61 11.56 -10.82
N ASN A 327 -30.45 12.27 -9.70
CA ASN A 327 -29.54 13.41 -9.60
C ASN A 327 -28.10 12.95 -9.27
N THR A 328 -27.22 13.09 -10.26
CA THR A 328 -25.79 12.73 -10.17
C THR A 328 -25.01 13.52 -9.11
N PHE A 329 -25.44 14.75 -8.79
CA PHE A 329 -24.79 15.59 -7.79
C PHE A 329 -25.14 15.15 -6.35
N LEU A 330 -26.37 14.69 -6.12
CA LEU A 330 -26.78 14.15 -4.83
C LEU A 330 -26.08 12.82 -4.52
N ILE A 331 -26.00 11.91 -5.50
CA ILE A 331 -25.33 10.63 -5.27
C ILE A 331 -23.82 10.78 -5.05
N ALA A 332 -23.18 11.72 -5.73
CA ALA A 332 -21.78 12.06 -5.46
C ALA A 332 -21.61 12.57 -4.02
N ALA A 333 -22.55 13.37 -3.52
CA ALA A 333 -22.55 13.78 -2.11
C ALA A 333 -22.75 12.60 -1.15
N ILE A 334 -23.60 11.62 -1.50
CA ILE A 334 -23.76 10.39 -0.71
C ILE A 334 -22.46 9.58 -0.71
N ALA A 335 -21.75 9.51 -1.83
CA ALA A 335 -20.45 8.82 -1.91
C ALA A 335 -19.42 9.46 -0.97
N GLU A 336 -19.36 10.79 -0.92
CA GLU A 336 -18.50 11.52 0.03
C GLU A 336 -18.95 11.34 1.49
N ILE A 337 -20.26 11.28 1.77
CA ILE A 337 -20.77 10.99 3.11
C ILE A 337 -20.40 9.56 3.54
N ALA A 338 -20.52 8.58 2.65
CA ALA A 338 -20.14 7.18 2.88
C ALA A 338 -18.63 7.04 3.12
N ALA A 339 -17.80 7.81 2.40
CA ALA A 339 -16.35 7.83 2.61
C ALA A 339 -15.95 8.35 4.00
N ASN A 340 -16.80 9.15 4.65
CA ASN A 340 -16.51 9.84 5.91
C ASN A 340 -16.84 9.04 7.19
N GLY A 341 -16.96 7.70 7.10
CA GLY A 341 -16.93 6.82 8.27
C GLY A 341 -18.08 5.80 8.34
N ARG A 342 -17.88 4.79 9.19
CA ARG A 342 -18.75 3.61 9.34
C ARG A 342 -20.22 3.95 9.66
N GLU A 343 -20.47 4.85 10.61
CA GLU A 343 -21.83 5.22 11.03
C GLU A 343 -22.67 5.77 9.86
N ASN A 344 -22.04 6.44 8.89
CA ASN A 344 -22.72 6.96 7.71
C ASN A 344 -23.12 5.83 6.74
N CYS A 345 -22.25 4.83 6.55
CA CYS A 345 -22.59 3.64 5.75
C CYS A 345 -23.77 2.86 6.35
N GLU A 346 -23.80 2.71 7.68
CA GLU A 346 -24.91 2.10 8.41
C GLU A 346 -26.21 2.92 8.20
N ALA A 347 -26.13 4.25 8.25
CA ALA A 347 -27.28 5.12 8.01
C ALA A 347 -27.80 5.03 6.55
N ILE A 348 -26.92 4.86 5.56
CA ILE A 348 -27.32 4.67 4.15
C ILE A 348 -28.04 3.33 3.99
N MET A 349 -27.50 2.26 4.57
CA MET A 349 -28.10 0.92 4.51
C MET A 349 -29.43 0.83 5.27
N GLY A 350 -29.54 1.54 6.41
CA GLY A 350 -30.76 1.61 7.21
C GLY A 350 -31.84 2.55 6.68
N ALA A 351 -31.53 3.38 5.69
CA ALA A 351 -32.51 4.27 5.08
C ALA A 351 -33.53 3.48 4.24
N GLU A 352 -34.81 3.81 4.42
CA GLU A 352 -35.92 3.12 3.75
C GLU A 352 -35.78 3.18 2.22
N GLY A 353 -35.64 2.02 1.57
CA GLY A 353 -35.47 1.91 0.12
C GLY A 353 -34.09 2.33 -0.41
N GLY A 354 -33.14 2.70 0.45
CA GLY A 354 -31.85 3.27 0.03
C GLY A 354 -30.99 2.30 -0.78
N LEU A 355 -30.76 1.09 -0.26
CA LEU A 355 -30.02 0.04 -0.97
C LEU A 355 -30.67 -0.30 -2.32
N ARG A 356 -31.99 -0.48 -2.34
CA ARG A 356 -32.74 -0.83 -3.56
C ARG A 356 -32.61 0.26 -4.63
N GLN A 357 -32.60 1.54 -4.24
CA GLN A 357 -32.37 2.65 -5.18
C GLN A 357 -30.94 2.66 -5.72
N LEU A 358 -29.95 2.38 -4.88
CA LEU A 358 -28.55 2.28 -5.31
C LEU A 358 -28.33 1.12 -6.29
N LEU A 359 -28.91 -0.06 -6.02
CA LEU A 359 -28.85 -1.23 -6.91
C LEU A 359 -29.58 -0.96 -8.23
N ASN A 360 -30.79 -0.39 -8.20
CA ASN A 360 -31.50 0.01 -9.42
C ASN A 360 -30.70 1.03 -10.26
N ALA A 361 -29.98 1.93 -9.59
CA ALA A 361 -29.14 2.93 -10.24
C ALA A 361 -27.93 2.31 -10.98
N LEU A 362 -27.44 1.13 -10.58
CA LEU A 362 -26.39 0.39 -11.31
C LEU A 362 -26.87 -0.08 -12.69
N ASN A 363 -28.18 -0.30 -12.84
CA ASN A 363 -28.80 -0.70 -14.11
C ASN A 363 -29.30 0.49 -14.96
N SER A 364 -28.94 1.71 -14.56
CA SER A 364 -29.26 2.92 -15.33
C SER A 364 -28.42 3.06 -16.60
N THR A 365 -28.97 3.76 -17.60
CA THR A 365 -28.22 4.19 -18.80
C THR A 365 -27.29 5.37 -18.52
N ASN A 366 -27.41 6.03 -17.36
CA ASN A 366 -26.59 7.18 -17.00
C ASN A 366 -25.27 6.75 -16.37
N ARG A 367 -24.18 6.82 -17.13
CA ARG A 367 -22.82 6.43 -16.68
C ARG A 367 -22.41 7.07 -15.35
N SER A 368 -22.60 8.38 -15.18
CA SER A 368 -22.22 9.06 -13.94
C SER A 368 -23.02 8.58 -12.73
N LEU A 369 -24.27 8.17 -12.93
CA LEU A 369 -25.09 7.62 -11.85
C LEU A 369 -24.58 6.24 -11.43
N VAL A 370 -24.29 5.36 -12.39
CA VAL A 370 -23.74 4.02 -12.14
C VAL A 370 -22.38 4.12 -11.41
N GLN A 371 -21.51 5.02 -11.87
CA GLN A 371 -20.19 5.23 -11.28
C GLN A 371 -20.28 5.67 -9.82
N GLU A 372 -21.06 6.71 -9.51
CA GLU A 372 -21.19 7.19 -8.13
C GLU A 372 -21.94 6.19 -7.24
N SER A 373 -22.94 5.47 -7.76
CA SER A 373 -23.57 4.35 -7.04
C SER A 373 -22.56 3.28 -6.66
N SER A 374 -21.69 2.89 -7.61
CA SER A 374 -20.66 1.88 -7.35
C SER A 374 -19.65 2.33 -6.29
N ARG A 375 -19.32 3.64 -6.24
CA ARG A 375 -18.50 4.21 -5.16
C ARG A 375 -19.18 4.11 -3.80
N VAL A 376 -20.46 4.48 -3.71
CA VAL A 376 -21.24 4.36 -2.45
C VAL A 376 -21.24 2.91 -1.96
N LEU A 377 -21.56 1.96 -2.84
CA LEU A 377 -21.61 0.53 -2.50
C LEU A 377 -20.24 0.00 -2.11
N ALA A 378 -19.17 0.42 -2.78
CA ALA A 378 -17.81 0.05 -2.40
C ALA A 378 -17.46 0.53 -0.97
N HIS A 379 -17.86 1.74 -0.58
CA HIS A 379 -17.66 2.25 0.79
C HIS A 379 -18.51 1.49 1.83
N ILE A 380 -19.72 1.07 1.48
CA ILE A 380 -20.55 0.21 2.33
C ILE A 380 -19.90 -1.15 2.51
N CYS A 381 -19.44 -1.78 1.43
CA CYS A 381 -18.80 -3.09 1.44
C CYS A 381 -17.48 -3.11 2.21
N ARG A 382 -16.79 -1.97 2.40
CA ARG A 382 -15.61 -1.87 3.27
C ARG A 382 -15.92 -2.10 4.76
N VAL A 383 -17.18 -2.01 5.17
CA VAL A 383 -17.60 -2.31 6.54
C VAL A 383 -17.97 -3.80 6.62
N PRO A 384 -17.20 -4.65 7.33
CA PRO A 384 -17.38 -6.11 7.29
C PRO A 384 -18.78 -6.58 7.73
N GLU A 385 -19.34 -5.92 8.74
CA GLU A 385 -20.66 -6.23 9.28
C GLU A 385 -21.78 -5.96 8.28
N LEU A 386 -21.65 -4.90 7.47
CA LEU A 386 -22.60 -4.57 6.41
C LEU A 386 -22.44 -5.48 5.20
N ALA A 387 -21.20 -5.84 4.85
CA ALA A 387 -20.90 -6.76 3.76
C ALA A 387 -21.50 -8.17 3.97
N ARG A 388 -21.58 -8.64 5.23
CA ARG A 388 -22.20 -9.93 5.61
C ARG A 388 -23.71 -9.86 5.88
N SER A 389 -24.30 -8.66 5.87
CA SER A 389 -25.74 -8.50 6.06
C SER A 389 -26.52 -9.03 4.85
N PRO A 390 -27.84 -9.30 4.96
CA PRO A 390 -28.67 -9.69 3.81
C PRO A 390 -28.57 -8.71 2.63
N GLY A 391 -28.51 -7.40 2.91
CA GLY A 391 -28.30 -6.38 1.89
C GLY A 391 -26.90 -6.42 1.26
N GLY A 392 -25.89 -6.85 2.01
CA GLY A 392 -24.56 -7.16 1.46
C GLY A 392 -24.60 -8.31 0.44
N GLY A 393 -25.42 -9.34 0.69
CA GLY A 393 -25.68 -10.42 -0.27
C GLY A 393 -26.30 -9.94 -1.58
N GLU A 394 -27.26 -9.00 -1.52
CA GLU A 394 -27.83 -8.37 -2.72
C GLU A 394 -26.77 -7.61 -3.55
N ILE A 395 -25.82 -6.94 -2.89
CA ILE A 395 -24.71 -6.25 -3.56
C ILE A 395 -23.78 -7.26 -4.26
N GLN A 396 -23.50 -8.40 -3.62
CA GLN A 396 -22.65 -9.44 -4.20
C GLN A 396 -23.28 -10.11 -5.44
N GLU A 397 -24.60 -10.28 -5.47
CA GLU A 397 -25.29 -10.81 -6.65
C GLU A 397 -25.21 -9.83 -7.84
N GLU A 398 -25.45 -8.54 -7.61
CA GLU A 398 -25.32 -7.53 -8.67
C GLU A 398 -23.85 -7.38 -9.12
N LEU A 399 -22.89 -7.54 -8.21
CA LEU A 399 -21.46 -7.52 -8.50
C LEU A 399 -21.06 -8.59 -9.53
N LYS A 400 -21.56 -9.83 -9.36
CA LYS A 400 -21.30 -10.93 -10.31
C LYS A 400 -21.75 -10.53 -11.72
N SER A 401 -22.94 -9.96 -11.85
CA SER A 401 -23.47 -9.46 -13.13
C SER A 401 -22.57 -8.38 -13.74
N LEU A 402 -22.12 -7.40 -12.93
CA LEU A 402 -21.26 -6.31 -13.41
C LEU A 402 -19.88 -6.76 -13.87
N ILE A 403 -19.28 -7.78 -13.24
CA ILE A 403 -17.95 -8.29 -13.62
C ILE A 403 -18.02 -9.15 -14.90
N GLN A 404 -19.12 -9.89 -15.09
CA GLN A 404 -19.34 -10.74 -16.27
C GLN A 404 -19.86 -9.95 -17.49
N ASP A 405 -20.30 -8.70 -17.31
CA ASP A 405 -20.82 -7.85 -18.37
C ASP A 405 -19.79 -7.65 -19.52
N PRO A 406 -20.20 -7.65 -20.80
CA PRO A 406 -19.30 -7.34 -21.92
C PRO A 406 -18.85 -5.87 -21.98
N ASN A 407 -19.52 -4.97 -21.26
CA ASN A 407 -19.22 -3.55 -21.25
C ASN A 407 -18.12 -3.21 -20.24
N GLU A 408 -16.95 -2.80 -20.74
CA GLU A 408 -15.81 -2.39 -19.91
C GLU A 408 -16.17 -1.32 -18.87
N PHE A 409 -17.07 -0.38 -19.17
CA PHE A 409 -17.48 0.63 -18.20
C PHE A 409 -18.20 0.01 -16.98
N ARG A 410 -19.06 -0.99 -17.23
CA ARG A 410 -19.76 -1.72 -16.15
C ARG A 410 -18.78 -2.58 -15.36
N ASN A 411 -17.81 -3.21 -16.02
CA ASN A 411 -16.76 -3.95 -15.33
C ASN A 411 -15.94 -3.04 -14.39
N LYS A 412 -15.61 -1.80 -14.77
CA LYS A 412 -14.93 -0.84 -13.86
C LYS A 412 -15.74 -0.57 -12.60
N CYS A 413 -17.05 -0.39 -12.74
CA CYS A 413 -17.95 -0.18 -11.61
C CYS A 413 -18.01 -1.44 -10.72
N GLY A 414 -18.09 -2.63 -11.32
CA GLY A 414 -18.00 -3.91 -10.63
C GLY A 414 -16.69 -4.05 -9.84
N LEU A 415 -15.54 -3.82 -10.48
CA LEU A 415 -14.23 -3.89 -9.80
C LEU A 415 -14.09 -2.87 -8.66
N THR A 416 -14.75 -1.71 -8.76
CA THR A 416 -14.76 -0.72 -7.67
C THR A 416 -15.47 -1.27 -6.44
N ILE A 417 -16.62 -1.91 -6.63
CA ILE A 417 -17.37 -2.58 -5.56
C ILE A 417 -16.58 -3.78 -5.02
N LEU A 418 -16.02 -4.61 -5.90
CA LEU A 418 -15.20 -5.77 -5.52
C LEU A 418 -14.04 -5.36 -4.62
N ASN A 419 -13.25 -4.36 -5.01
CA ASN A 419 -12.14 -3.85 -4.20
C ASN A 419 -12.62 -3.37 -2.82
N GLY A 420 -13.79 -2.73 -2.73
CA GLY A 420 -14.40 -2.37 -1.45
C GLY A 420 -14.72 -3.60 -0.60
N LEU A 421 -15.35 -4.61 -1.20
CA LEU A 421 -15.76 -5.86 -0.56
C LEU A 421 -14.57 -6.69 -0.05
N VAL A 422 -13.59 -6.98 -0.91
CA VAL A 422 -12.47 -7.84 -0.53
C VAL A 422 -11.51 -7.18 0.45
N SER A 423 -11.47 -5.84 0.49
CA SER A 423 -10.68 -5.08 1.46
C SER A 423 -11.28 -5.03 2.87
N SER A 424 -12.50 -5.55 3.05
CA SER A 424 -13.20 -5.47 4.33
C SER A 424 -12.68 -6.46 5.36
N SER A 425 -12.49 -7.73 4.98
CA SER A 425 -11.96 -8.78 5.86
C SER A 425 -11.35 -9.93 5.06
N HIS A 426 -10.36 -10.59 5.67
CA HIS A 426 -9.72 -11.77 5.11
C HIS A 426 -10.70 -12.92 4.87
N GLU A 427 -11.69 -13.14 5.75
CA GLU A 427 -12.65 -14.24 5.51
C GLU A 427 -13.61 -13.93 4.35
N ILE A 428 -14.02 -12.67 4.15
CA ILE A 428 -14.84 -12.28 2.99
C ILE A 428 -14.03 -12.43 1.71
N SER A 429 -12.75 -12.05 1.74
CA SER A 429 -11.81 -12.28 0.63
C SER A 429 -11.70 -13.77 0.27
N ARG A 430 -11.61 -14.65 1.28
CA ARG A 430 -11.61 -16.11 1.09
C ARG A 430 -12.92 -16.63 0.49
N GLU A 431 -14.07 -16.19 1.00
CA GLU A 431 -15.40 -16.60 0.52
C GLU A 431 -15.68 -16.13 -0.92
N CYS A 432 -15.23 -14.93 -1.28
CA CYS A 432 -15.44 -14.35 -2.61
C CYS A 432 -14.52 -14.95 -3.68
N TYR A 433 -13.46 -15.64 -3.28
CA TYR A 433 -12.48 -16.18 -4.22
C TYR A 433 -13.04 -17.39 -4.98
N THR A 434 -12.99 -17.34 -6.30
CA THR A 434 -13.24 -18.49 -7.19
C THR A 434 -12.21 -18.49 -8.32
N GLU A 435 -11.87 -19.67 -8.85
CA GLU A 435 -10.95 -19.78 -9.99
C GLU A 435 -11.46 -19.00 -11.21
N GLU A 436 -12.76 -19.09 -11.50
CA GLU A 436 -13.42 -18.33 -12.58
C GLU A 436 -13.28 -16.81 -12.40
N LEU A 437 -13.46 -16.30 -11.17
CA LEU A 437 -13.31 -14.88 -10.88
C LEU A 437 -11.87 -14.42 -11.12
N ILE A 438 -10.87 -15.19 -10.65
CA ILE A 438 -9.46 -14.85 -10.85
C ILE A 438 -9.08 -14.87 -12.33
N GLU A 439 -9.55 -15.85 -13.09
CA GLU A 439 -9.33 -15.88 -14.55
C GLU A 439 -9.98 -14.67 -15.23
N ARG A 440 -11.17 -14.28 -14.79
CA ARG A 440 -11.84 -13.07 -15.28
C ARG A 440 -11.06 -11.80 -14.92
N LEU A 441 -10.51 -11.71 -13.70
CA LEU A 441 -9.66 -10.58 -13.30
C LEU A 441 -8.36 -10.53 -14.11
N ALA A 442 -7.73 -11.68 -14.39
CA ALA A 442 -6.58 -11.75 -15.29
C ALA A 442 -6.94 -11.25 -16.70
N ALA A 443 -8.09 -11.66 -17.24
CA ALA A 443 -8.56 -11.18 -18.54
C ALA A 443 -8.79 -9.66 -18.54
N LEU A 444 -9.41 -9.11 -17.50
CA LEU A 444 -9.64 -7.67 -17.34
C LEU A 444 -8.33 -6.88 -17.14
N ALA A 445 -7.34 -7.47 -16.46
CA ALA A 445 -5.99 -6.91 -16.35
C ALA A 445 -5.22 -6.93 -17.69
N GLY A 446 -5.63 -7.78 -18.65
CA GLY A 446 -5.05 -7.84 -20.00
C GLY A 446 -5.56 -6.78 -20.98
N VAL A 447 -6.67 -6.09 -20.66
CA VAL A 447 -7.33 -5.06 -21.50
C VAL A 447 -6.41 -3.85 -21.70
N VAL A 448 -6.63 -3.02 -22.73
CA VAL A 448 -5.77 -1.87 -23.05
C VAL A 448 -5.92 -0.71 -22.05
N ASP A 449 -7.10 -0.55 -21.44
CA ASP A 449 -7.40 0.57 -20.55
C ASP A 449 -6.71 0.45 -19.18
N ASP A 450 -5.85 1.43 -18.86
CA ASP A 450 -5.05 1.43 -17.62
C ASP A 450 -5.87 1.55 -16.33
N SER A 451 -7.02 2.21 -16.36
CA SER A 451 -7.89 2.30 -15.17
C SER A 451 -8.48 0.92 -14.82
N MET A 452 -8.87 0.15 -15.83
CA MET A 452 -9.32 -1.24 -15.70
C MET A 452 -8.20 -2.12 -15.14
N ARG A 453 -7.00 -2.05 -15.75
CA ARG A 453 -5.82 -2.80 -15.31
C ARG A 453 -5.53 -2.59 -13.84
N LEU A 454 -5.49 -1.32 -13.42
CA LEU A 454 -5.19 -0.95 -12.05
C LEU A 454 -6.23 -1.50 -11.07
N LEU A 455 -7.53 -1.38 -11.38
CA LEU A 455 -8.59 -1.91 -10.52
C LEU A 455 -8.56 -3.45 -10.42
N ALA A 456 -8.26 -4.14 -11.52
CA ALA A 456 -8.17 -5.60 -11.54
C ALA A 456 -6.94 -6.09 -10.75
N LEU A 457 -5.77 -5.47 -10.96
CA LEU A 457 -4.55 -5.80 -10.22
C LEU A 457 -4.69 -5.51 -8.72
N LYS A 458 -5.35 -4.40 -8.34
CA LYS A 458 -5.67 -4.11 -6.93
C LYS A 458 -6.55 -5.19 -6.30
N ALA A 459 -7.53 -5.70 -7.03
CA ALA A 459 -8.39 -6.78 -6.53
C ALA A 459 -7.58 -8.07 -6.34
N ILE A 460 -6.77 -8.46 -7.33
CA ILE A 460 -5.86 -9.62 -7.23
C ILE A 460 -4.90 -9.48 -6.05
N GLY A 461 -4.27 -8.30 -5.89
CA GLY A 461 -3.38 -8.03 -4.77
C GLY A 461 -4.09 -8.09 -3.42
N THR A 462 -5.35 -7.64 -3.34
CA THR A 462 -6.14 -7.72 -2.11
C THR A 462 -6.52 -9.16 -1.76
N PHE A 463 -6.88 -9.98 -2.76
CA PHE A 463 -7.09 -11.42 -2.57
C PHE A 463 -5.83 -12.13 -2.07
N ALA A 464 -4.65 -11.73 -2.55
CA ALA A 464 -3.38 -12.37 -2.22
C ALA A 464 -2.89 -12.15 -0.77
N PHE A 465 -3.52 -11.27 0.02
CA PHE A 465 -3.20 -11.17 1.44
C PHE A 465 -3.67 -12.40 2.23
N GLU A 466 -4.81 -12.97 1.85
CA GLU A 466 -5.30 -14.23 2.44
C GLU A 466 -4.47 -15.41 1.92
N GLU A 467 -4.01 -16.31 2.81
CA GLU A 467 -3.03 -17.33 2.46
C GLU A 467 -3.55 -18.36 1.46
N HIS A 468 -4.76 -18.86 1.64
CA HIS A 468 -5.33 -19.87 0.75
C HIS A 468 -5.44 -19.32 -0.68
N ASN A 469 -5.95 -18.10 -0.82
CA ASN A 469 -6.04 -17.38 -2.08
C ASN A 469 -4.65 -17.15 -2.68
N ARG A 470 -3.66 -16.74 -1.88
CA ARG A 470 -2.27 -16.54 -2.32
C ARG A 470 -1.69 -17.78 -2.96
N GLN A 471 -1.86 -18.95 -2.35
CA GLN A 471 -1.38 -20.22 -2.89
C GLN A 471 -2.03 -20.57 -4.24
N LEU A 472 -3.32 -20.30 -4.39
CA LEU A 472 -4.05 -20.55 -5.63
C LEU A 472 -3.66 -19.56 -6.74
N ILE A 473 -3.46 -18.28 -6.40
CA ILE A 473 -3.01 -17.26 -7.35
C ILE A 473 -1.61 -17.58 -7.90
N LEU A 474 -0.69 -18.05 -7.04
CA LEU A 474 0.66 -18.47 -7.48
C LEU A 474 0.62 -19.63 -8.47
N LYS A 475 -0.30 -20.57 -8.31
CA LYS A 475 -0.49 -21.70 -9.25
C LYS A 475 -1.11 -21.27 -10.57
N ASN A 476 -1.80 -20.13 -10.59
CA ASN A 476 -2.46 -19.62 -11.79
C ASN A 476 -1.46 -18.96 -12.76
N ARG A 477 -1.08 -19.71 -13.81
CA ARG A 477 -0.12 -19.28 -14.83
C ARG A 477 -0.53 -17.99 -15.54
N SER A 478 -1.83 -17.77 -15.75
CA SER A 478 -2.34 -16.58 -16.47
C SER A 478 -2.10 -15.31 -15.67
N VAL A 479 -2.40 -15.33 -14.36
CA VAL A 479 -2.14 -14.20 -13.46
C VAL A 479 -0.65 -13.94 -13.36
N HIS A 480 0.15 -14.99 -13.09
CA HIS A 480 1.59 -14.85 -12.94
C HIS A 480 2.25 -14.26 -14.20
N ALA A 481 1.88 -14.74 -15.39
CA ALA A 481 2.39 -14.21 -16.65
C ALA A 481 2.08 -12.71 -16.85
N ILE A 482 0.86 -12.27 -16.49
CA ILE A 482 0.47 -10.86 -16.57
C ILE A 482 1.28 -10.00 -15.59
N LEU A 483 1.45 -10.47 -14.36
CA LEU A 483 2.22 -9.76 -13.34
C LEU A 483 3.69 -9.59 -13.75
N VAL A 484 4.34 -10.67 -14.20
CA VAL A 484 5.73 -10.65 -14.68
C VAL A 484 5.89 -9.73 -15.89
N MET A 485 4.95 -9.80 -16.84
CA MET A 485 4.98 -8.95 -18.03
C MET A 485 4.90 -7.47 -17.67
N PHE A 486 3.94 -7.05 -16.81
CA PHE A 486 3.81 -5.64 -16.42
C PHE A 486 4.97 -5.17 -15.54
N ALA A 487 5.53 -6.03 -14.67
CA ALA A 487 6.64 -5.68 -13.80
C ALA A 487 7.96 -5.50 -14.58
N LEU A 488 8.28 -6.45 -15.47
CA LEU A 488 9.59 -6.55 -16.13
C LEU A 488 9.61 -5.93 -17.54
N LYS A 489 8.52 -6.00 -18.30
CA LYS A 489 8.44 -5.55 -19.71
C LYS A 489 7.23 -4.64 -19.94
N PRO A 490 7.10 -3.52 -19.20
CA PRO A 490 5.92 -2.65 -19.27
C PRO A 490 5.70 -2.04 -20.67
N GLU A 491 6.76 -1.91 -21.48
CA GLU A 491 6.65 -1.32 -22.82
C GLU A 491 5.81 -2.17 -23.78
N LEU A 492 5.79 -3.51 -23.61
CA LEU A 492 5.09 -4.45 -24.49
C LEU A 492 3.56 -4.30 -24.47
N LYS A 493 3.00 -3.73 -23.40
CA LYS A 493 1.55 -3.53 -23.23
C LYS A 493 1.13 -2.07 -23.15
N ALA A 494 2.07 -1.15 -23.41
CA ALA A 494 1.88 0.29 -23.24
C ALA A 494 1.27 0.62 -21.85
N ALA A 495 1.78 -0.01 -20.79
CA ALA A 495 1.27 0.16 -19.43
C ALA A 495 1.86 1.40 -18.76
N SER A 496 1.03 2.18 -18.07
CA SER A 496 1.53 3.28 -17.23
C SER A 496 2.38 2.79 -16.05
N VAL A 497 3.14 3.73 -15.49
CA VAL A 497 3.94 3.53 -14.28
C VAL A 497 3.07 3.03 -13.12
N ALA A 498 1.82 3.47 -13.01
CA ALA A 498 0.89 3.03 -11.96
C ALA A 498 0.55 1.54 -12.08
N VAL A 499 0.29 1.04 -13.29
CA VAL A 499 0.02 -0.39 -13.55
C VAL A 499 1.25 -1.23 -13.22
N ARG A 500 2.44 -0.79 -13.67
CA ARG A 500 3.71 -1.46 -13.34
C ARG A 500 3.92 -1.54 -11.82
N ARG A 501 3.68 -0.44 -11.11
CA ARG A 501 3.85 -0.36 -9.66
C ARG A 501 2.90 -1.31 -8.93
N GLU A 502 1.64 -1.38 -9.36
CA GLU A 502 0.67 -2.31 -8.78
C GLU A 502 1.02 -3.77 -9.08
N ALA A 503 1.52 -4.09 -10.27
CA ALA A 503 1.98 -5.44 -10.60
C ALA A 503 3.16 -5.88 -9.69
N ILE A 504 4.13 -4.99 -9.47
CA ILE A 504 5.25 -5.22 -8.54
C ILE A 504 4.73 -5.39 -7.11
N ARG A 505 3.74 -4.58 -6.69
CA ARG A 505 3.10 -4.69 -5.38
C ARG A 505 2.45 -6.07 -5.19
N VAL A 506 1.70 -6.55 -6.18
CA VAL A 506 1.09 -7.90 -6.12
C VAL A 506 2.17 -8.98 -6.01
N LEU A 507 3.24 -8.91 -6.82
CA LEU A 507 4.37 -9.84 -6.70
C LEU A 507 5.01 -9.81 -5.30
N ALA A 508 5.12 -8.63 -4.68
CA ALA A 508 5.62 -8.50 -3.31
C ALA A 508 4.70 -9.19 -2.29
N ILE A 509 3.38 -9.04 -2.42
CA ILE A 509 2.39 -9.72 -1.57
C ILE A 509 2.47 -11.25 -1.76
N LEU A 510 2.68 -11.71 -2.99
CA LEU A 510 2.84 -13.13 -3.32
C LEU A 510 4.15 -13.75 -2.78
N GLY A 511 5.10 -12.93 -2.32
CA GLY A 511 6.41 -13.39 -1.84
C GLY A 511 7.43 -13.65 -2.96
N GLU A 512 7.16 -13.20 -4.18
CA GLU A 512 8.03 -13.33 -5.37
C GLU A 512 9.18 -12.31 -5.33
N ASN A 513 10.00 -12.40 -4.29
CA ASN A 513 10.96 -11.36 -3.91
C ASN A 513 12.01 -11.05 -4.98
N GLU A 514 12.41 -12.04 -5.79
CA GLU A 514 13.38 -11.87 -6.88
C GLU A 514 12.76 -11.17 -8.09
N LEU A 515 11.52 -11.50 -8.45
CA LEU A 515 10.79 -10.78 -9.50
C LEU A 515 10.53 -9.31 -9.12
N VAL A 516 10.28 -9.03 -7.84
CA VAL A 516 10.20 -7.66 -7.31
C VAL A 516 11.55 -6.93 -7.46
N ARG A 517 12.66 -7.62 -7.16
CA ARG A 517 14.02 -7.10 -7.29
C ARG A 517 14.31 -6.71 -8.75
N GLN A 518 14.02 -7.60 -9.69
CA GLN A 518 14.15 -7.34 -11.13
C GLN A 518 13.20 -6.22 -11.61
N GLY A 519 11.94 -6.24 -11.19
CA GLY A 519 10.93 -5.25 -11.56
C GLY A 519 11.27 -3.83 -11.08
N THR A 520 11.93 -3.73 -9.93
CA THR A 520 12.46 -2.45 -9.40
C THR A 520 13.85 -2.09 -9.91
N ARG A 521 14.40 -2.89 -10.85
CA ARG A 521 15.72 -2.72 -11.47
C ARG A 521 16.88 -2.76 -10.48
N ARG A 522 16.75 -3.56 -9.43
CA ARG A 522 17.83 -3.77 -8.47
C ARG A 522 18.74 -4.91 -8.97
N PRO A 523 20.08 -4.78 -8.88
CA PRO A 523 21.01 -5.83 -9.32
C PRO A 523 20.75 -7.14 -8.59
N GLU A 524 20.94 -8.30 -9.19
CA GLU A 524 20.81 -9.61 -8.51
C GLU A 524 21.76 -9.72 -7.30
N ILE A 525 21.48 -10.67 -6.40
CA ILE A 525 22.39 -10.92 -5.26
C ILE A 525 23.66 -11.56 -5.80
N SER A 526 24.80 -10.92 -5.48
CA SER A 526 26.13 -11.37 -5.91
C SER A 526 26.40 -12.82 -5.56
N GLY A 527 27.30 -13.48 -6.30
CA GLY A 527 27.79 -14.81 -5.97
C GLY A 527 28.47 -14.90 -4.59
N ARG A 528 28.90 -13.76 -4.01
CA ARG A 528 29.49 -13.69 -2.66
C ARG A 528 28.47 -13.97 -1.55
N GLY A 529 27.19 -13.69 -1.80
CA GLY A 529 26.12 -13.87 -0.83
C GLY A 529 25.37 -12.58 -0.47
N VAL A 530 24.53 -12.69 0.56
CA VAL A 530 23.62 -11.65 1.06
C VAL A 530 24.35 -10.69 1.99
N ARG A 531 24.12 -9.38 1.81
CA ARG A 531 24.65 -8.32 2.69
C ARG A 531 23.55 -7.78 3.62
N ILE A 532 23.82 -7.77 4.93
CA ILE A 532 22.85 -7.44 5.97
C ILE A 532 23.32 -6.23 6.78
N LEU A 533 22.43 -5.26 7.01
CA LEU A 533 22.64 -4.15 7.94
C LEU A 533 21.68 -4.25 9.13
N ALA A 534 22.22 -4.23 10.34
CA ALA A 534 21.46 -4.24 11.59
C ALA A 534 21.71 -2.93 12.37
N LEU A 535 20.63 -2.22 12.71
CA LEU A 535 20.68 -0.94 13.41
C LEU A 535 20.02 -1.05 14.79
N ASP A 536 20.81 -0.80 15.84
CA ASP A 536 20.33 -0.88 17.22
C ASP A 536 19.36 0.26 17.58
N GLY A 537 18.56 0.04 18.63
CA GLY A 537 17.83 1.10 19.31
C GLY A 537 18.75 1.98 20.18
N GLY A 538 18.26 3.17 20.56
CA GLY A 538 19.06 4.11 21.34
C GLY A 538 18.50 5.52 21.57
N GLY A 539 17.34 5.85 21.00
CA GLY A 539 16.72 7.18 21.11
C GLY A 539 17.52 8.26 20.39
N ILE A 540 17.72 9.41 21.03
CA ILE A 540 18.47 10.53 20.44
C ILE A 540 19.93 10.17 20.11
N ARG A 541 20.46 9.10 20.73
CA ARG A 541 21.80 8.56 20.44
C ARG A 541 21.96 8.00 19.03
N GLY A 542 20.88 7.83 18.26
CA GLY A 542 20.95 7.49 16.83
C GLY A 542 21.76 8.48 15.98
N ARG A 543 22.06 9.68 16.51
CA ARG A 543 23.00 10.60 15.87
C ARG A 543 24.42 10.03 15.79
N ALA A 544 24.84 9.17 16.72
CA ALA A 544 26.10 8.42 16.64
C ALA A 544 26.06 7.40 15.49
N THR A 545 24.98 6.62 15.39
CA THR A 545 24.71 5.69 14.28
C THR A 545 24.79 6.40 12.93
N LEU A 546 24.22 7.60 12.81
CA LEU A 546 24.30 8.42 11.60
C LEU A 546 25.73 8.83 11.23
N GLN A 547 26.61 9.15 12.18
CA GLN A 547 28.00 9.49 11.88
C GLN A 547 28.76 8.28 11.33
N MET A 548 28.54 7.10 11.91
CA MET A 548 29.18 5.86 11.43
C MET A 548 28.68 5.47 10.03
N LEU A 549 27.37 5.59 9.77
CA LEU A 549 26.81 5.38 8.42
C LEU A 549 27.39 6.37 7.40
N LYS A 550 27.59 7.65 7.77
CA LYS A 550 28.22 8.65 6.90
C LYS A 550 29.64 8.26 6.53
N ARG A 551 30.41 7.70 7.46
CA ARG A 551 31.77 7.20 7.19
C ARG A 551 31.76 6.06 6.17
N ILE A 552 30.77 5.16 6.24
CA ILE A 552 30.61 4.04 5.29
C ILE A 552 30.19 4.55 3.90
N GLU A 553 29.22 5.48 3.81
CA GLU A 553 28.85 6.09 2.50
C GLU A 553 30.03 6.84 1.86
N GLN A 554 30.85 7.52 2.68
CA GLN A 554 32.03 8.24 2.20
C GLN A 554 33.12 7.29 1.67
N GLY A 555 33.39 6.19 2.38
CA GLY A 555 34.42 5.24 1.97
C GLY A 555 34.01 4.39 0.76
N THR A 556 32.74 4.03 0.65
CA THR A 556 32.22 3.24 -0.49
C THR A 556 31.82 4.08 -1.70
N GLY A 557 31.60 5.40 -1.51
CA GLY A 557 31.09 6.30 -2.55
C GLY A 557 29.65 6.03 -2.98
N ARG A 558 28.91 5.19 -2.26
CA ARG A 558 27.55 4.74 -2.60
C ARG A 558 26.61 4.91 -1.41
N PRO A 559 25.32 5.19 -1.66
CA PRO A 559 24.37 5.38 -0.58
C PRO A 559 24.01 4.05 0.11
N ILE A 560 23.67 4.08 1.41
CA ILE A 560 23.43 2.87 2.23
C ILE A 560 22.41 1.91 1.59
N HIS A 561 21.34 2.43 0.99
CA HIS A 561 20.27 1.62 0.39
C HIS A 561 20.69 0.82 -0.85
N GLU A 562 21.87 1.09 -1.40
CA GLU A 562 22.46 0.33 -2.50
C GLU A 562 23.49 -0.72 -2.04
N LEU A 563 24.01 -0.60 -0.81
CA LEU A 563 25.08 -1.44 -0.30
C LEU A 563 24.59 -2.77 0.29
N PHE A 564 23.36 -2.79 0.82
CA PHE A 564 22.81 -3.92 1.57
C PHE A 564 21.59 -4.53 0.91
N ASP A 565 21.40 -5.84 1.04
CA ASP A 565 20.21 -6.55 0.53
C ASP A 565 19.06 -6.52 1.53
N LEU A 566 19.38 -6.64 2.82
CA LEU A 566 18.47 -6.65 3.95
C LEU A 566 18.91 -5.63 5.00
N VAL A 567 17.95 -4.85 5.50
CA VAL A 567 18.16 -3.88 6.57
C VAL A 567 17.13 -4.12 7.67
N ILE A 568 17.60 -4.29 8.89
CA ILE A 568 16.75 -4.48 10.07
C ILE A 568 17.08 -3.42 11.13
N GLY A 569 16.04 -2.85 11.74
CA GLY A 569 16.20 -1.79 12.74
C GLY A 569 15.26 -1.93 13.93
N THR A 570 15.75 -1.56 15.11
CA THR A 570 14.94 -1.47 16.33
C THR A 570 14.84 -0.02 16.80
N SER A 571 13.65 0.45 17.17
CA SER A 571 13.43 1.80 17.72
C SER A 571 13.97 2.90 16.81
N THR A 572 14.96 3.66 17.26
CA THR A 572 15.69 4.64 16.43
C THR A 572 16.31 4.01 15.18
N GLY A 573 16.84 2.80 15.26
CA GLY A 573 17.32 2.05 14.09
C GLY A 573 16.20 1.81 13.06
N ALA A 574 14.95 1.61 13.48
CA ALA A 574 13.79 1.48 12.58
C ALA A 574 13.45 2.79 11.85
N ILE A 575 13.54 3.93 12.55
CA ILE A 575 13.38 5.26 11.96
C ILE A 575 14.47 5.49 10.90
N LEU A 576 15.74 5.21 11.23
CA LEU A 576 16.87 5.38 10.32
C LEU A 576 16.81 4.43 9.12
N ALA A 577 16.45 3.16 9.33
CA ALA A 577 16.25 2.20 8.25
C ALA A 577 15.14 2.67 7.28
N THR A 578 14.02 3.16 7.83
CA THR A 578 12.93 3.67 6.99
C THR A 578 13.36 4.94 6.23
N ALA A 579 14.01 5.89 6.89
CA ALA A 579 14.43 7.15 6.28
C ALA A 579 15.51 6.95 5.20
N SER A 580 16.57 6.21 5.51
CA SER A 580 17.72 6.03 4.61
C SER A 580 17.49 4.96 3.53
N CYS A 581 16.71 3.90 3.82
CA CYS A 581 16.58 2.76 2.93
C CYS A 581 15.25 2.65 2.20
N VAL A 582 14.13 3.00 2.85
CA VAL A 582 12.81 3.01 2.19
C VAL A 582 12.58 4.34 1.47
N LYS A 583 12.81 5.45 2.18
CA LYS A 583 12.60 6.82 1.68
C LYS A 583 13.80 7.36 0.91
N LYS A 584 14.97 6.71 0.99
CA LYS A 584 16.22 7.08 0.32
C LYS A 584 16.65 8.51 0.62
N TYR A 585 16.37 8.99 1.83
CA TYR A 585 16.83 10.30 2.28
C TYR A 585 18.35 10.27 2.48
N SER A 586 19.00 11.40 2.20
CA SER A 586 20.42 11.55 2.53
C SER A 586 20.61 11.50 4.05
N LEU A 587 21.76 11.01 4.50
CA LEU A 587 22.07 10.92 5.93
C LEU A 587 22.10 12.31 6.61
N ASP A 588 22.34 13.39 5.86
CA ASP A 588 22.22 14.77 6.35
C ASP A 588 20.76 15.16 6.60
N HIS A 589 19.85 14.79 5.71
CA HIS A 589 18.42 15.02 5.93
C HIS A 589 17.89 14.18 7.10
N CYS A 590 18.38 12.94 7.26
CA CYS A 590 18.09 12.12 8.44
C CYS A 590 18.54 12.80 9.75
N ASP A 591 19.73 13.42 9.79
CA ASP A 591 20.19 14.20 10.97
C ASP A 591 19.30 15.43 11.20
N GLU A 592 18.80 16.09 10.14
CA GLU A 592 17.86 17.20 10.26
C GLU A 592 16.52 16.77 10.85
N ILE A 593 15.97 15.63 10.39
CA ILE A 593 14.76 15.03 10.94
C ILE A 593 14.98 14.76 12.43
N TYR A 594 16.09 14.14 12.83
CA TYR A 594 16.42 13.89 14.24
C TYR A 594 16.54 15.18 15.06
N ARG A 595 17.14 16.25 14.51
CA ARG A 595 17.20 17.56 15.18
C ARG A 595 15.83 18.24 15.34
N LYS A 596 14.91 18.02 14.40
CA LYS A 596 13.53 18.53 14.47
C LYS A 596 12.71 17.70 15.46
N LEU A 597 12.83 16.38 15.38
CA LEU A 597 12.19 15.39 16.24
C LEU A 597 12.60 15.62 17.70
N GLY A 598 13.90 15.64 17.99
CA GLY A 598 14.44 15.86 19.33
C GLY A 598 14.01 17.20 19.93
N ARG A 599 14.04 18.29 19.14
CA ARG A 599 13.59 19.61 19.64
C ARG A 599 12.09 19.71 19.90
N LYS A 600 11.24 19.04 19.12
CA LYS A 600 9.77 19.14 19.28
C LYS A 600 9.20 18.15 20.30
N ILE A 601 9.79 16.97 20.40
CA ILE A 601 9.26 15.90 21.26
C ILE A 601 9.73 16.05 22.70
N PHE A 602 11.00 16.42 22.90
CA PHE A 602 11.63 16.38 24.21
C PHE A 602 11.72 17.75 24.90
N SER A 603 11.15 18.82 24.31
CA SER A 603 11.12 20.17 24.90
C SER A 603 9.84 20.51 25.67
N GLN A 604 8.83 19.64 25.63
CA GLN A 604 7.56 19.81 26.34
C GLN A 604 7.45 18.80 27.47
N THR A 605 8.12 19.05 28.59
CA THR A 605 7.80 18.37 29.85
C THR A 605 6.43 18.85 30.34
N THR A 606 5.51 17.92 30.57
CA THR A 606 4.20 18.17 31.20
C THR A 606 4.38 18.53 32.68
N HIS A 607 4.76 19.78 32.96
CA HIS A 607 4.64 20.40 34.27
C HIS A 607 3.45 21.36 34.25
N ASP A 608 2.26 20.87 34.58
CA ASP A 608 1.16 21.71 35.06
C ASP A 608 0.92 21.39 36.54
N GLU A 609 1.83 21.88 37.38
CA GLU A 609 1.47 22.30 38.75
C GLU A 609 0.95 23.74 38.65
N ASP A 610 -0.37 23.94 38.70
CA ASP A 610 -0.99 24.85 39.68
C ASP A 610 -2.52 25.04 39.53
N THR A 611 -3.17 24.98 40.70
CA THR A 611 -4.41 25.66 41.13
C THR A 611 -5.80 25.22 40.66
N ALA A 612 -6.43 24.46 41.56
CA ALA A 612 -7.74 24.73 42.18
C ALA A 612 -9.02 24.67 41.32
N GLY A 613 -9.73 23.55 41.42
CA GLY A 613 -11.15 23.49 41.10
C GLY A 613 -11.76 22.11 40.92
N ALA A 614 -11.59 21.16 41.85
CA ALA A 614 -12.31 19.89 41.77
C ALA A 614 -12.58 19.23 43.14
N ASN A 615 -13.39 19.89 43.98
CA ASN A 615 -14.24 19.15 44.91
C ASN A 615 -15.52 18.77 44.17
N SER A 616 -15.62 17.56 43.62
CA SER A 616 -16.89 16.81 43.57
C SER A 616 -16.71 15.45 42.88
N TRP A 617 -17.15 14.41 43.58
CA TRP A 617 -17.61 13.11 43.07
C TRP A 617 -16.59 11.99 42.77
N LEU A 618 -15.40 12.25 42.21
CA LEU A 618 -14.43 11.16 41.93
C LEU A 618 -13.66 10.66 43.18
N GLY A 619 -13.65 11.42 44.27
CA GLY A 619 -12.98 11.06 45.52
C GLY A 619 -13.75 10.09 46.42
N SER A 620 -15.01 9.74 46.12
CA SER A 620 -15.83 8.91 47.02
C SER A 620 -16.12 7.49 46.51
N VAL A 621 -15.76 7.16 45.26
CA VAL A 621 -16.01 5.81 44.69
C VAL A 621 -14.71 5.00 44.50
N GLY A 622 -13.54 5.64 44.59
CA GLY A 622 -12.24 4.98 44.59
C GLY A 622 -11.80 4.38 45.94
N SER A 623 -12.59 4.53 47.01
CA SER A 623 -12.19 4.16 48.38
C SER A 623 -12.60 2.75 48.83
N MET A 624 -13.16 1.89 47.96
CA MET A 624 -13.70 0.59 48.40
C MET A 624 -13.07 -0.68 47.84
N TYR A 625 -12.14 -0.63 46.87
CA TYR A 625 -11.47 -1.85 46.39
C TYR A 625 -10.04 -1.59 45.93
N THR A 626 -9.09 -1.58 46.87
CA THR A 626 -7.76 -2.21 46.82
C THR A 626 -6.89 -1.65 47.96
N SER A 627 -6.37 -2.56 48.79
CA SER A 627 -5.65 -2.26 50.02
C SER A 627 -4.33 -1.53 49.76
N GLY A 628 -4.06 -0.52 50.59
CA GLY A 628 -2.92 0.38 50.53
C GLY A 628 -1.55 -0.32 50.52
N LYS A 629 -0.86 -0.15 49.39
CA LYS A 629 0.61 -0.16 49.18
C LYS A 629 0.97 0.08 47.70
N GLN A 630 0.00 -0.03 46.78
CA GLN A 630 0.18 0.24 45.34
C GLN A 630 0.05 1.71 44.92
N GLN A 631 -0.36 2.60 45.83
CA GLN A 631 -0.70 3.98 45.48
C GLN A 631 0.52 4.89 45.22
N LEU A 632 1.73 4.52 45.68
CA LEU A 632 2.95 5.29 45.40
C LEU A 632 3.60 4.92 44.06
N LEU A 633 3.39 3.69 43.58
CA LEU A 633 3.82 3.24 42.26
C LEU A 633 2.84 3.69 41.19
N ALA A 634 1.52 3.55 41.41
CA ALA A 634 0.51 3.94 40.43
C ALA A 634 0.59 5.45 40.10
N THR A 635 0.56 6.35 41.09
CA THR A 635 0.47 7.79 40.80
C THR A 635 1.74 8.39 40.15
N THR A 636 2.89 7.71 40.25
CA THR A 636 4.17 8.17 39.65
C THR A 636 4.48 7.50 38.30
N LEU A 637 3.84 6.36 37.98
CA LEU A 637 4.09 5.60 36.74
C LEU A 637 3.10 5.93 35.60
N TYR A 638 2.02 6.68 35.85
CA TYR A 638 0.96 6.97 34.86
C TYR A 638 1.16 8.25 34.03
N SER A 639 2.29 8.96 34.12
CA SER A 639 2.60 10.10 33.25
C SER A 639 3.64 9.72 32.19
N SER A 640 3.28 9.78 30.91
CA SER A 640 4.29 9.76 29.82
C SER A 640 5.12 11.03 29.92
N LYS A 641 6.45 10.91 29.77
CA LYS A 641 7.35 12.06 29.88
C LYS A 641 7.16 13.07 28.72
N HIS A 642 6.63 12.62 27.57
CA HIS A 642 6.51 13.39 26.33
C HIS A 642 5.15 13.19 25.62
N ASP A 643 4.72 14.15 24.80
CA ASP A 643 3.44 14.10 24.06
C ASP A 643 3.47 13.11 22.88
N ARG A 644 2.71 12.02 23.04
CA ARG A 644 2.45 10.98 22.03
C ARG A 644 1.92 11.54 20.71
N SER A 645 1.01 12.51 20.76
CA SER A 645 0.26 12.96 19.57
C SER A 645 1.17 13.71 18.58
N THR A 646 2.13 14.48 19.11
CA THR A 646 3.16 15.15 18.33
C THR A 646 4.11 14.18 17.65
N PHE A 647 4.58 13.13 18.36
CA PHE A 647 5.44 12.09 17.76
C PHE A 647 4.74 11.36 16.61
N GLU A 648 3.51 10.87 16.85
CA GLU A 648 2.74 10.15 15.82
C GLU A 648 2.47 11.02 14.59
N THR A 649 2.17 12.30 14.79
CA THR A 649 1.94 13.24 13.68
C THR A 649 3.19 13.43 12.83
N LEU A 650 4.36 13.59 13.47
CA LEU A 650 5.63 13.76 12.77
C LEU A 650 6.04 12.48 12.02
N VAL A 651 5.99 11.31 12.68
CA VAL A 651 6.32 10.03 12.04
C VAL A 651 5.36 9.75 10.88
N ARG A 652 4.06 10.00 11.05
CA ARG A 652 3.08 9.88 9.96
C ARG A 652 3.39 10.83 8.80
N GLN A 653 3.74 12.08 9.09
CA GLN A 653 4.10 13.06 8.07
C GLN A 653 5.33 12.61 7.26
N GLU A 654 6.39 12.15 7.93
CA GLU A 654 7.64 11.73 7.28
C GLU A 654 7.51 10.38 6.54
N SER A 655 6.60 9.52 7.00
CA SER A 655 6.34 8.20 6.38
C SER A 655 5.44 8.25 5.15
N LYS A 656 4.80 9.39 4.85
CA LYS A 656 3.93 9.50 3.67
C LYS A 656 4.71 9.28 2.38
N VAL A 657 4.12 8.55 1.43
CA VAL A 657 4.66 8.39 0.07
C VAL A 657 3.65 9.02 -0.88
N GLU A 658 4.10 9.96 -1.71
CA GLU A 658 3.21 10.73 -2.61
C GLU A 658 2.03 11.40 -1.87
N ASN A 659 2.26 11.85 -0.62
CA ASN A 659 1.28 12.43 0.31
C ASN A 659 0.20 11.48 0.87
N GLU A 660 0.29 10.19 0.57
CA GLU A 660 -0.62 9.16 1.06
C GLU A 660 0.02 8.31 2.18
N ASP A 661 -0.82 7.81 3.09
CA ASP A 661 -0.40 6.80 4.05
C ASP A 661 -0.35 5.45 3.34
N VAL A 662 0.79 4.76 3.40
CA VAL A 662 1.02 3.51 2.68
C VAL A 662 1.28 2.34 3.62
N ALA A 663 0.92 1.13 3.21
CA ALA A 663 1.29 -0.10 3.90
C ALA A 663 2.79 -0.40 3.72
N TRP A 664 3.36 -1.20 4.60
CA TRP A 664 4.75 -1.64 4.50
C TRP A 664 5.03 -2.31 3.14
N ILE A 665 4.16 -3.21 2.68
CA ILE A 665 4.34 -3.91 1.41
C ILE A 665 4.34 -2.98 0.18
N ASP A 666 3.66 -1.84 0.26
CA ASP A 666 3.59 -0.87 -0.84
C ASP A 666 4.97 -0.24 -1.10
N THR A 667 5.79 -0.16 -0.05
CA THR A 667 7.14 0.41 -0.13
C THR A 667 8.12 -0.49 -0.89
N ALA A 668 7.81 -1.78 -1.07
CA ALA A 668 8.58 -2.71 -1.92
C ALA A 668 8.71 -2.18 -3.35
N THR A 669 7.72 -1.39 -3.81
CA THR A 669 7.66 -0.85 -5.16
C THR A 669 8.61 0.32 -5.41
N LEU A 670 9.17 0.92 -4.36
CA LEU A 670 10.07 2.08 -4.47
C LEU A 670 11.50 1.69 -4.92
N GLY A 671 11.80 0.39 -4.92
CA GLY A 671 13.14 -0.16 -5.14
C GLY A 671 14.06 0.16 -3.96
N GLY A 672 14.86 -0.79 -3.52
CA GLY A 672 15.68 -0.65 -2.32
C GLY A 672 15.83 -2.00 -1.59
N PRO A 673 16.44 -2.01 -0.41
CA PRO A 673 16.58 -3.23 0.36
C PRO A 673 15.25 -3.75 0.88
N LYS A 674 15.27 -5.03 1.21
CA LYS A 674 14.29 -5.61 2.10
C LYS A 674 14.49 -4.93 3.45
N VAL A 675 13.45 -4.32 3.99
CA VAL A 675 13.50 -3.56 5.25
C VAL A 675 12.49 -4.13 6.21
N CYS A 676 12.92 -4.37 7.45
CA CYS A 676 12.03 -4.71 8.54
C CYS A 676 12.36 -3.98 9.84
N CYS A 677 11.33 -3.75 10.65
CA CYS A 677 11.43 -3.06 11.93
C CYS A 677 10.92 -3.97 13.05
N VAL A 678 11.65 -3.97 14.16
CA VAL A 678 11.36 -4.84 15.30
C VAL A 678 10.53 -4.10 16.34
N SER A 679 9.44 -4.71 16.79
CA SER A 679 8.62 -4.26 17.92
C SER A 679 8.31 -5.46 18.82
N THR A 680 7.95 -5.22 20.08
CA THR A 680 7.53 -6.29 20.99
C THR A 680 6.00 -6.33 21.06
N MET A 681 5.39 -7.44 20.66
CA MET A 681 3.95 -7.64 20.77
C MET A 681 3.59 -8.14 22.17
N THR A 682 2.84 -7.34 22.91
CA THR A 682 2.46 -7.60 24.31
C THR A 682 1.07 -8.22 24.45
N SER A 683 0.25 -8.16 23.40
CA SER A 683 -1.06 -8.82 23.36
C SER A 683 -0.97 -10.34 23.23
N GLN A 684 0.22 -10.89 22.95
CA GLN A 684 0.50 -12.32 22.96
C GLN A 684 1.25 -12.72 24.24
N THR A 685 0.99 -13.92 24.75
CA THR A 685 1.74 -14.51 25.87
C THR A 685 2.43 -15.80 25.40
N PRO A 686 3.77 -15.92 25.54
CA PRO A 686 4.69 -14.88 26.03
C PRO A 686 4.82 -13.71 25.04
N ALA A 687 5.27 -12.55 25.54
CA ALA A 687 5.58 -11.42 24.67
C ALA A 687 6.71 -11.80 23.70
N ALA A 688 6.57 -11.43 22.44
CA ALA A 688 7.45 -11.90 21.36
C ALA A 688 7.84 -10.74 20.42
N PRO A 689 9.01 -10.82 19.76
CA PRO A 689 9.37 -9.89 18.71
C PRO A 689 8.44 -10.04 17.50
N PHE A 690 8.04 -8.91 16.94
CA PHE A 690 7.17 -8.79 15.78
C PHE A 690 7.84 -7.92 14.73
N LEU A 691 7.91 -8.43 13.49
CA LEU A 691 8.56 -7.75 12.37
C LEU A 691 7.54 -7.03 11.47
N PHE A 692 7.62 -5.72 11.41
CA PHE A 692 6.97 -4.93 10.37
C PHE A 692 7.87 -4.89 9.14
N ARG A 693 7.42 -5.37 7.98
CA ARG A 693 8.32 -5.68 6.85
C ARG A 693 7.77 -5.26 5.50
N ASN A 694 8.64 -4.73 4.63
CA ASN A 694 8.27 -4.35 3.26
C ASN A 694 8.27 -5.52 2.25
N TYR A 695 8.22 -6.75 2.73
CA TYR A 695 8.23 -7.96 1.92
C TYR A 695 7.33 -9.01 2.55
N ASN A 696 6.87 -9.95 1.73
CA ASN A 696 6.26 -11.17 2.21
C ASN A 696 7.22 -12.36 2.03
N TYR A 697 7.01 -13.44 2.79
CA TYR A 697 7.82 -14.65 2.65
C TYR A 697 7.37 -15.43 1.42
N PRO A 698 8.28 -16.18 0.76
CA PRO A 698 7.88 -17.21 -0.18
C PRO A 698 6.93 -18.22 0.49
N VAL A 699 5.95 -18.70 -0.26
CA VAL A 699 4.89 -19.59 0.25
C VAL A 699 5.44 -20.92 0.82
N SER A 700 6.63 -21.35 0.40
CA SER A 700 7.29 -22.57 0.90
C SER A 700 8.01 -22.42 2.24
N THR A 701 8.22 -21.19 2.75
CA THR A 701 9.18 -20.95 3.85
C THR A 701 8.60 -21.15 5.26
N CYS A 702 7.34 -20.78 5.51
CA CYS A 702 6.70 -20.84 6.84
C CYS A 702 5.18 -20.98 6.73
N SER A 703 4.53 -21.68 7.68
CA SER A 703 3.07 -21.76 7.79
C SER A 703 2.45 -20.42 8.26
N GLU A 704 1.19 -20.14 7.91
CA GLU A 704 0.47 -18.89 8.26
C GLU A 704 0.55 -18.48 9.73
N GLN A 705 0.39 -19.46 10.63
CA GLN A 705 0.46 -19.24 12.08
C GLN A 705 1.84 -18.72 12.48
N GLN A 706 2.91 -19.22 11.85
CA GLN A 706 4.25 -18.71 12.08
C GLN A 706 4.42 -17.33 11.42
N GLN A 707 3.95 -17.13 10.19
CA GLN A 707 4.12 -15.84 9.50
C GLN A 707 3.48 -14.67 10.27
N THR A 708 2.23 -14.84 10.70
CA THR A 708 1.46 -13.82 11.45
C THR A 708 1.96 -13.62 12.88
N GLN A 709 2.51 -14.67 13.49
CA GLN A 709 3.13 -14.60 14.81
C GLN A 709 4.48 -13.87 14.79
N PHE A 710 5.26 -14.00 13.71
CA PHE A 710 6.58 -13.38 13.59
C PHE A 710 6.58 -12.01 12.91
N GLY A 711 5.51 -11.60 12.22
CA GLY A 711 5.44 -10.27 11.61
C GLY A 711 4.32 -10.06 10.58
N SER A 712 4.28 -8.88 9.97
CA SER A 712 3.28 -8.54 8.93
C SER A 712 3.78 -7.44 7.99
N CYS A 713 3.27 -7.46 6.77
CA CYS A 713 3.51 -6.44 5.74
C CYS A 713 2.27 -5.55 5.45
N GLU A 714 1.13 -5.83 6.11
CA GLU A 714 -0.16 -5.16 5.87
C GLU A 714 -0.32 -3.83 6.61
N HIS A 715 0.42 -3.65 7.71
CA HIS A 715 0.32 -2.47 8.55
C HIS A 715 0.83 -1.23 7.82
N LEU A 716 0.34 -0.04 8.21
CA LEU A 716 0.85 1.21 7.66
C LEU A 716 2.31 1.42 8.08
N LEU A 717 3.11 2.00 7.19
CA LEU A 717 4.53 2.27 7.41
C LEU A 717 4.76 3.01 8.74
N TRP A 718 4.04 4.11 8.94
CA TRP A 718 4.15 4.93 10.15
C TRP A 718 3.73 4.18 11.43
N GLN A 719 2.78 3.25 11.34
CA GLN A 719 2.35 2.46 12.49
C GLN A 719 3.46 1.51 12.95
N GLY A 720 4.14 0.84 12.01
CA GLY A 720 5.25 -0.05 12.35
C GLY A 720 6.45 0.71 12.94
N VAL A 721 6.76 1.89 12.39
CA VAL A 721 7.83 2.76 12.93
C VAL A 721 7.48 3.25 14.34
N CYS A 722 6.25 3.73 14.57
CA CYS A 722 5.79 4.13 15.90
C CYS A 722 5.81 2.96 16.89
N ALA A 723 5.32 1.79 16.50
CA ALA A 723 5.32 0.59 17.34
C ALA A 723 6.74 0.17 17.75
N SER A 724 7.69 0.24 16.81
CA SER A 724 9.10 -0.08 17.07
C SER A 724 9.77 0.89 18.04
N ALA A 725 9.37 2.18 18.02
CA ALA A 725 9.93 3.23 18.87
C ALA A 725 9.07 3.55 20.12
N ALA A 726 8.06 2.73 20.42
CA ALA A 726 7.11 2.97 21.51
C ALA A 726 7.70 2.64 22.89
N ALA A 727 8.75 3.36 23.30
CA ALA A 727 9.49 3.09 24.53
C ALA A 727 8.59 3.27 25.76
N PRO A 728 8.41 2.21 26.60
CA PRO A 728 7.68 2.32 27.86
C PRO A 728 8.27 3.42 28.74
N TYR A 729 7.43 4.12 29.51
CA TYR A 729 7.78 5.27 30.37
C TYR A 729 8.14 6.58 29.63
N TYR A 730 8.75 6.52 28.45
CA TYR A 730 9.15 7.73 27.70
C TYR A 730 8.00 8.28 26.86
N LEU A 731 7.40 7.45 26.00
CA LEU A 731 6.42 7.89 24.98
C LEU A 731 5.01 7.31 25.20
N TYR A 732 4.91 6.10 25.76
CA TYR A 732 3.63 5.38 25.88
C TYR A 732 3.46 4.78 27.27
N VAL A 733 2.40 5.22 27.97
CA VAL A 733 1.97 4.64 29.26
C VAL A 733 1.09 3.40 29.05
N ASP A 734 0.19 3.44 28.06
CA ASP A 734 -0.82 2.38 27.81
C ASP A 734 -0.53 1.50 26.58
N GLN A 735 0.74 1.40 26.14
CA GLN A 735 1.18 0.67 24.94
C GLN A 735 0.62 1.27 23.61
N PHE A 736 1.31 1.05 22.50
CA PHE A 736 0.81 1.46 21.18
C PHE A 736 -0.18 0.42 20.66
N GLN A 737 -1.37 0.85 20.21
CA GLN A 737 -2.45 -0.05 19.81
C GLN A 737 -2.81 0.16 18.33
N ILE A 738 -2.90 -0.96 17.61
CA ILE A 738 -3.37 -1.06 16.23
C ILE A 738 -4.42 -2.18 16.18
N GLY A 739 -5.68 -1.82 15.97
CA GLY A 739 -6.78 -2.79 16.07
C GLY A 739 -6.84 -3.45 17.46
N SER A 740 -6.82 -4.79 17.50
CA SER A 740 -6.80 -5.58 18.74
C SER A 740 -5.42 -5.83 19.32
N GLY A 741 -4.35 -5.63 18.54
CA GLY A 741 -2.98 -5.88 18.97
C GLY A 741 -2.41 -4.74 19.83
N ARG A 742 -1.43 -5.08 20.67
CA ARG A 742 -0.69 -4.09 21.48
C ARG A 742 0.81 -4.31 21.32
N TRP A 743 1.52 -3.19 21.17
CA TRP A 743 2.94 -3.15 20.87
C TRP A 743 3.68 -2.17 21.78
N ILE A 744 4.94 -2.49 22.07
CA ILE A 744 5.92 -1.61 22.72
C ILE A 744 7.23 -1.65 21.93
N ASP A 745 8.17 -0.79 22.33
CA ASP A 745 9.50 -0.72 21.71
C ASP A 745 10.17 -2.09 21.59
N GLY A 746 10.72 -2.38 20.41
CA GLY A 746 11.38 -3.64 20.12
C GLY A 746 12.62 -3.90 20.98
N ALA A 747 13.21 -2.87 21.58
CA ALA A 747 14.35 -2.98 22.49
C ALA A 747 14.07 -3.88 23.70
N MET A 748 12.80 -4.04 24.08
CA MET A 748 12.39 -4.92 25.18
C MET A 748 12.63 -6.41 24.90
N THR A 749 12.63 -6.83 23.63
CA THR A 749 12.91 -8.21 23.23
C THR A 749 14.16 -8.37 22.40
N CYS A 750 14.52 -7.37 21.58
CA CYS A 750 15.62 -7.45 20.65
C CYS A 750 16.11 -6.04 20.27
N ASN A 751 16.96 -5.45 21.13
CA ASN A 751 17.54 -4.13 20.89
C ASN A 751 18.60 -4.14 19.79
N ASN A 752 19.49 -5.14 19.77
CA ASN A 752 20.41 -5.42 18.66
C ASN A 752 19.75 -6.46 17.73
N PRO A 753 19.27 -6.06 16.54
CA PRO A 753 18.53 -6.96 15.67
C PRO A 753 19.40 -7.85 14.77
N ALA A 754 20.72 -7.92 14.96
CA ALA A 754 21.62 -8.68 14.09
C ALA A 754 21.23 -10.16 13.93
N MET A 755 20.86 -10.82 15.02
CA MET A 755 20.43 -12.22 14.99
C MET A 755 19.13 -12.41 14.20
N LEU A 756 18.14 -11.52 14.39
CA LEU A 756 16.92 -11.53 13.61
C LEU A 756 17.20 -11.24 12.14
N GLY A 757 18.12 -10.34 11.82
CA GLY A 757 18.57 -10.07 10.45
C GLY A 757 19.14 -11.32 9.77
N MET A 758 19.98 -12.09 10.47
CA MET A 758 20.50 -13.36 9.96
C MET A 758 19.38 -14.39 9.73
N GLN A 759 18.44 -14.51 10.67
CA GLN A 759 17.30 -15.40 10.55
C GLN A 759 16.41 -15.02 9.35
N GLU A 760 16.14 -13.74 9.17
CA GLU A 760 15.36 -13.20 8.06
C GLU A 760 16.05 -13.41 6.71
N ALA A 761 17.37 -13.20 6.64
CA ALA A 761 18.15 -13.48 5.43
C ALA A 761 18.03 -14.94 5.01
N ARG A 762 18.11 -15.88 5.96
CA ARG A 762 17.95 -17.32 5.67
C ARG A 762 16.52 -17.72 5.28
N ARG A 763 15.51 -16.99 5.75
CA ARG A 763 14.11 -17.19 5.30
C ARG A 763 13.88 -16.67 3.89
N LEU A 764 14.45 -15.52 3.55
CA LEU A 764 14.29 -14.89 2.24
C LEU A 764 15.12 -15.56 1.15
N TRP A 765 16.34 -15.97 1.50
CA TRP A 765 17.32 -16.55 0.58
C TRP A 765 17.97 -17.79 1.20
N PRO A 766 17.22 -18.90 1.32
CA PRO A 766 17.73 -20.12 1.95
C PRO A 766 18.96 -20.70 1.24
N ASP A 767 19.04 -20.51 -0.08
CA ASP A 767 20.11 -21.05 -0.94
C ASP A 767 21.28 -20.08 -1.17
N LYS A 768 21.31 -18.94 -0.47
CA LYS A 768 22.40 -17.95 -0.60
C LYS A 768 23.24 -17.90 0.68
N ASN A 769 24.56 -17.84 0.50
CA ASN A 769 25.49 -17.60 1.61
C ASN A 769 25.34 -16.17 2.14
N ILE A 770 25.85 -15.93 3.35
CA ILE A 770 25.93 -14.58 3.93
C ILE A 770 27.31 -14.04 3.58
N ASP A 771 27.38 -12.94 2.84
CA ASP A 771 28.64 -12.27 2.49
C ASP A 771 29.14 -11.46 3.69
N CYS A 772 28.26 -10.63 4.23
CA CYS A 772 28.59 -9.73 5.31
C CYS A 772 27.36 -9.33 6.14
N LEU A 773 27.55 -9.22 7.46
CA LEU A 773 26.62 -8.58 8.38
C LEU A 773 27.31 -7.41 9.09
N VAL A 774 26.76 -6.21 8.90
CA VAL A 774 27.21 -4.98 9.58
C VAL A 774 26.18 -4.62 10.65
N SER A 775 26.60 -4.59 11.91
CA SER A 775 25.79 -4.21 13.07
C SER A 775 26.30 -2.88 13.63
N ILE A 776 25.42 -1.89 13.77
CA ILE A 776 25.79 -0.55 14.24
C ILE A 776 25.00 -0.19 15.49
N GLY A 777 25.74 0.06 16.57
CA GLY A 777 25.22 0.49 17.86
C GLY A 777 25.00 1.99 17.98
N SER A 778 24.42 2.39 19.11
CA SER A 778 24.18 3.80 19.49
C SER A 778 25.16 4.31 20.57
N GLY A 779 26.22 3.55 20.87
CA GLY A 779 27.22 3.88 21.88
C GLY A 779 26.92 3.34 23.27
N ILE A 780 27.98 2.92 23.97
CA ILE A 780 27.94 2.33 25.32
C ILE A 780 28.88 3.11 26.24
N PHE A 781 28.51 3.24 27.51
CA PHE A 781 29.38 3.80 28.55
C PHE A 781 30.05 2.66 29.35
N PRO A 782 31.31 2.81 29.81
CA PRO A 782 32.01 1.78 30.57
C PRO A 782 31.30 1.40 31.88
N ALA A 783 31.43 0.13 32.29
CA ALA A 783 30.87 -0.37 33.54
C ALA A 783 31.45 0.36 34.76
N TYR A 784 30.59 0.68 35.74
CA TYR A 784 30.96 1.28 37.02
C TYR A 784 30.17 0.65 38.17
N ASP A 785 30.73 0.70 39.39
CA ASP A 785 30.08 0.17 40.58
C ASP A 785 28.84 0.99 40.96
N ARG A 786 27.69 0.31 41.13
CA ARG A 786 26.44 0.94 41.59
C ARG A 786 26.46 1.16 43.11
N GLU A 787 25.75 2.17 43.59
CA GLU A 787 25.55 2.37 45.03
C GLU A 787 24.83 1.18 45.68
N THR A 788 25.18 0.84 46.92
CA THR A 788 24.71 -0.36 47.64
C THR A 788 23.21 -0.37 47.97
N SER A 789 22.52 0.77 47.90
CA SER A 789 21.09 0.90 48.19
C SER A 789 20.32 1.38 46.96
N ILE A 790 19.64 0.46 46.28
CA ILE A 790 18.83 0.75 45.08
C ILE A 790 17.34 0.75 45.48
N SER A 791 16.62 1.84 45.16
CA SER A 791 15.17 1.89 45.37
C SER A 791 14.44 0.89 44.45
N LEU A 792 13.24 0.44 44.81
CA LEU A 792 12.45 -0.45 43.93
C LEU A 792 12.17 0.16 42.55
N VAL A 793 12.05 1.49 42.46
CA VAL A 793 11.86 2.21 41.21
C VAL A 793 13.15 2.22 40.39
N ALA A 794 14.30 2.48 41.01
CA ALA A 794 15.62 2.41 40.37
C ALA A 794 15.99 0.97 39.95
N LEU A 795 15.59 -0.04 40.71
CA LEU A 795 15.79 -1.45 40.33
C LEU A 795 14.98 -1.78 39.07
N ALA A 796 13.71 -1.36 39.03
CA ALA A 796 12.84 -1.60 37.89
C ALA A 796 13.26 -0.79 36.66
N LYS A 797 13.69 0.47 36.82
CA LYS A 797 14.12 1.36 35.73
C LYS A 797 15.54 1.04 35.25
N ASP A 798 16.51 0.97 36.15
CA ASP A 798 17.92 0.98 35.78
C ASP A 798 18.45 -0.45 35.60
N VAL A 799 17.95 -1.46 36.33
CA VAL A 799 18.49 -2.83 36.20
C VAL A 799 17.72 -3.67 35.20
N LEU A 800 16.39 -3.68 35.27
CA LEU A 800 15.57 -4.52 34.40
C LEU A 800 15.53 -4.01 32.95
N PHE A 801 15.39 -2.70 32.72
CA PHE A 801 15.43 -2.16 31.34
C PHE A 801 16.83 -2.26 30.73
N GLU A 802 17.90 -1.87 31.45
CA GLU A 802 19.26 -1.98 30.92
C GLU A 802 19.59 -3.44 30.57
N SER A 803 19.22 -4.40 31.43
CA SER A 803 19.45 -5.82 31.13
C SER A 803 18.60 -6.33 29.96
N ALA A 804 17.39 -5.81 29.74
CA ALA A 804 16.53 -6.22 28.63
C ALA A 804 16.97 -5.60 27.30
N CYS A 805 17.53 -4.39 27.36
CA CYS A 805 17.97 -3.63 26.19
C CYS A 805 19.47 -3.82 25.87
N ASP A 806 20.14 -4.78 26.52
CA ASP A 806 21.56 -5.05 26.31
C ASP A 806 21.86 -5.52 24.87
N THR A 807 22.80 -4.85 24.22
CA THR A 807 23.16 -5.11 22.83
C THR A 807 24.37 -6.02 22.68
N GLU A 808 25.20 -6.13 23.71
CA GLU A 808 26.51 -6.77 23.61
C GLU A 808 26.41 -8.30 23.72
N ARG A 809 25.46 -8.84 24.51
CA ARG A 809 25.17 -10.28 24.48
C ARG A 809 24.85 -10.83 23.09
N VAL A 810 24.12 -10.05 22.29
CA VAL A 810 23.81 -10.44 20.90
C VAL A 810 25.06 -10.34 20.04
N HIS A 811 25.89 -9.32 20.25
CA HIS A 811 27.16 -9.17 19.54
C HIS A 811 28.10 -10.36 19.80
N GLU A 812 28.33 -10.74 21.06
CA GLU A 812 29.16 -11.88 21.47
C GLU A 812 28.68 -13.19 20.81
N TYR A 813 27.36 -13.42 20.80
CA TYR A 813 26.78 -14.58 20.13
C TYR A 813 27.00 -14.55 18.62
N MET A 814 26.80 -13.38 17.98
CA MET A 814 26.94 -13.24 16.53
C MET A 814 28.39 -13.37 16.07
N GLU A 815 29.35 -12.87 16.86
CA GLU A 815 30.78 -13.05 16.60
C GLU A 815 31.15 -14.54 16.56
N LEU A 816 30.68 -15.31 17.55
CA LEU A 816 30.90 -16.75 17.59
C LEU A 816 30.13 -17.47 16.46
N ALA A 817 28.86 -17.16 16.25
CA ALA A 817 28.02 -17.86 15.28
C ALA A 817 28.42 -17.59 13.83
N LEU A 818 28.74 -16.34 13.46
CA LEU A 818 29.19 -16.00 12.10
C LEU A 818 30.64 -16.44 11.86
N GLY A 819 31.48 -16.48 12.90
CA GLY A 819 32.83 -17.06 12.80
C GLY A 819 32.84 -18.55 12.45
N LEU A 820 31.74 -19.26 12.71
CA LEU A 820 31.55 -20.66 12.29
C LEU A 820 31.01 -20.81 10.86
N ILE A 821 30.59 -19.72 10.20
CA ILE A 821 30.10 -19.74 8.82
C ILE A 821 31.25 -19.31 7.90
N PRO A 822 31.83 -20.22 7.12
CA PRO A 822 32.98 -19.89 6.29
C PRO A 822 32.64 -18.81 5.25
N GLY A 823 33.55 -17.86 5.08
CA GLY A 823 33.39 -16.72 4.16
C GLY A 823 32.46 -15.61 4.65
N ALA A 824 31.67 -15.82 5.71
CA ALA A 824 30.81 -14.78 6.27
C ALA A 824 31.61 -13.80 7.13
N ARG A 825 31.44 -12.50 6.87
CA ARG A 825 32.13 -11.44 7.64
C ARG A 825 31.17 -10.69 8.55
N TYR A 826 31.57 -10.49 9.79
CA TYR A 826 30.79 -9.76 10.77
C TYR A 826 31.53 -8.50 11.22
N PHE A 827 30.87 -7.35 11.14
CA PHE A 827 31.39 -6.08 11.62
C PHE A 827 30.45 -5.50 12.67
N ARG A 828 30.98 -5.18 13.85
CA ARG A 828 30.26 -4.48 14.92
C ARG A 828 30.88 -3.11 15.16
N PHE A 829 30.12 -2.05 14.87
CA PHE A 829 30.53 -0.68 15.18
C PHE A 829 29.74 -0.16 16.37
N ASN A 830 30.39 0.08 17.50
CA ASN A 830 29.72 0.61 18.69
C ASN A 830 30.70 1.41 19.57
N PRO A 831 30.60 2.75 19.65
CA PRO A 831 31.57 3.55 20.39
C PRO A 831 31.46 3.33 21.89
N VAL A 832 32.56 2.93 22.53
CA VAL A 832 32.66 2.75 23.99
C VAL A 832 33.41 3.94 24.59
N ASP A 833 32.69 4.89 25.20
CA ASP A 833 33.27 6.10 25.77
C ASP A 833 32.41 6.62 26.94
N PRO A 834 32.98 7.16 28.03
CA PRO A 834 32.21 7.80 29.09
C PRO A 834 31.25 8.91 28.62
N ARG A 835 31.60 9.63 27.54
CA ARG A 835 30.77 10.66 26.88
C ARG A 835 29.52 10.07 26.20
N CYS A 836 29.46 8.75 26.01
CA CYS A 836 28.27 8.05 25.52
C CYS A 836 27.19 7.86 26.60
N LYS A 837 27.43 8.26 27.86
CA LYS A 837 26.43 8.29 28.94
C LYS A 837 25.42 9.42 28.72
N VAL A 838 24.60 9.26 27.69
CA VAL A 838 23.55 10.18 27.28
C VAL A 838 22.21 9.47 27.45
N GLU A 839 21.29 10.11 28.17
CA GLU A 839 19.92 9.60 28.32
C GLU A 839 19.20 9.53 26.96
N VAL A 840 18.28 8.57 26.83
CA VAL A 840 17.61 8.26 25.55
C VAL A 840 16.82 9.46 25.00
N ASP A 841 16.40 10.38 25.88
CA ASP A 841 15.63 11.59 25.57
C ASP A 841 16.38 12.91 25.85
N GLU A 842 17.71 12.87 25.87
CA GLU A 842 18.55 14.06 26.06
C GLU A 842 18.32 15.13 24.97
N THR A 843 18.24 16.39 25.38
CA THR A 843 18.07 17.55 24.48
C THR A 843 19.18 18.56 24.58
N ASP A 844 20.05 18.45 25.58
CA ASP A 844 21.17 19.36 25.74
C ASP A 844 22.12 19.29 24.53
N ALA A 845 22.35 20.45 23.93
CA ALA A 845 23.21 20.55 22.75
C ALA A 845 24.67 20.20 23.07
N GLY A 846 25.12 20.44 24.31
CA GLY A 846 26.47 20.11 24.77
C GLY A 846 26.68 18.59 24.90
N ALA A 847 25.78 17.89 25.59
CA ALA A 847 25.81 16.44 25.75
C ALA A 847 25.72 15.71 24.39
N LEU A 848 24.83 16.16 23.50
CA LEU A 848 24.72 15.61 22.16
C LEU A 848 25.96 15.87 21.30
N GLN A 849 26.63 17.02 21.48
CA GLN A 849 27.89 17.30 20.80
C GLN A 849 29.03 16.42 21.34
N ALA A 850 29.09 16.20 22.65
CA ALA A 850 30.07 15.31 23.27
C ALA A 850 29.95 13.86 22.77
N LEU A 851 28.71 13.36 22.57
CA LEU A 851 28.46 12.06 21.92
C LEU A 851 29.00 12.00 20.49
N ILE A 852 28.76 13.05 19.71
CA ILE A 852 29.24 13.13 18.32
C ILE A 852 30.76 13.17 18.27
N ASP A 853 31.38 13.94 19.15
CA ASP A 853 32.84 14.03 19.22
C ASP A 853 33.44 12.69 19.65
N ALA A 854 32.86 12.00 20.64
CA ALA A 854 33.27 10.64 21.02
C ALA A 854 33.13 9.65 19.85
N THR A 855 32.05 9.75 19.08
CA THR A 855 31.85 8.91 17.89
C THR A 855 32.88 9.21 16.80
N ARG A 856 33.26 10.48 16.61
CA ARG A 856 34.29 10.88 15.64
C ARG A 856 35.67 10.38 16.06
N ASP A 857 35.98 10.45 17.35
CA ASP A 857 37.22 9.90 17.92
C ASP A 857 37.26 8.37 17.70
N TYR A 858 36.15 7.67 17.96
CA TYR A 858 36.02 6.23 17.69
C TYR A 858 36.21 5.88 16.20
N ILE A 859 35.55 6.60 15.29
CA ILE A 859 35.74 6.40 13.84
C ILE A 859 37.21 6.60 13.43
N SER A 860 37.91 7.52 14.08
CA SER A 860 39.32 7.78 13.79
C SER A 860 40.23 6.71 14.39
N ALA A 861 39.88 6.16 15.55
CA ALA A 861 40.63 5.09 16.22
C ALA A 861 40.47 3.74 15.49
N GLU A 862 39.26 3.43 15.02
CA GLU A 862 38.92 2.19 14.31
C GLU A 862 38.91 2.37 12.78
N ALA A 863 39.76 3.27 12.26
CA ALA A 863 39.75 3.62 10.84
C ALA A 863 39.97 2.41 9.92
N ASP A 864 40.86 1.50 10.31
CA ASP A 864 41.18 0.28 9.55
C ASP A 864 39.94 -0.62 9.40
N MET A 865 39.16 -0.81 10.47
CA MET A 865 37.92 -1.59 10.43
C MET A 865 36.85 -0.94 9.54
N PHE A 866 36.79 0.41 9.52
CA PHE A 866 35.91 1.15 8.61
C PHE A 866 36.37 1.04 7.15
N ASP A 867 37.67 1.00 6.89
CA ASP A 867 38.20 0.80 5.54
C ASP A 867 37.95 -0.63 5.07
N ASP A 868 38.16 -1.64 5.93
CA ASP A 868 37.85 -3.04 5.65
C ASP A 868 36.39 -3.23 5.23
N VAL A 869 35.44 -2.68 5.99
CA VAL A 869 34.01 -2.79 5.62
C VAL A 869 33.70 -2.05 4.32
N CYS A 870 34.38 -0.91 4.05
CA CYS A 870 34.20 -0.19 2.80
C CYS A 870 34.73 -0.99 1.61
N ASP A 871 35.85 -1.68 1.76
CA ASP A 871 36.40 -2.57 0.73
C ASP A 871 35.48 -3.78 0.50
N VAL A 872 34.98 -4.39 1.57
CA VAL A 872 33.98 -5.47 1.49
C VAL A 872 32.78 -5.06 0.65
N LEU A 873 32.21 -3.90 0.96
CA LEU A 873 30.98 -3.39 0.35
C LEU A 873 31.21 -2.72 -1.02
N GLY A 874 32.40 -2.17 -1.25
CA GLY A 874 32.78 -1.38 -2.43
C GLY A 874 33.20 -2.19 -3.65
N VAL A 875 33.65 -3.44 -3.48
CA VAL A 875 34.00 -4.33 -4.60
C VAL A 875 32.78 -4.56 -5.51
N VAL A 876 32.94 -4.21 -6.79
CA VAL A 876 31.96 -4.44 -7.87
C VAL A 876 32.05 -5.91 -8.31
N ASP A 877 30.90 -6.58 -8.43
CA ASP A 877 30.79 -8.03 -8.69
C ASP A 877 31.48 -8.54 -9.99
N GLY A 878 32.05 -7.65 -10.81
CA GLY A 878 32.78 -7.98 -12.03
C GLY A 878 34.30 -8.18 -11.90
N GLU A 879 34.91 -7.89 -10.74
CA GLU A 879 36.38 -7.90 -10.53
C GLU A 879 36.89 -9.03 -9.61
N ILE A 880 36.12 -10.10 -9.40
CA ILE A 880 36.57 -11.19 -8.53
C ILE A 880 37.28 -12.27 -9.35
N ASP A 881 38.59 -12.38 -9.10
CA ASP A 881 39.50 -13.37 -9.64
C ASP A 881 38.91 -14.79 -9.62
N ALA A 882 39.16 -15.53 -10.70
CA ALA A 882 38.80 -16.94 -10.89
C ALA A 882 39.39 -17.90 -9.81
N VAL A 883 40.16 -17.37 -8.86
CA VAL A 883 40.79 -18.07 -7.74
C VAL A 883 39.88 -18.07 -6.50
N THR A 884 39.14 -16.99 -6.21
CA THR A 884 38.24 -16.92 -5.04
C THR A 884 36.93 -17.67 -5.29
N SER A 885 36.46 -17.68 -6.54
CA SER A 885 35.37 -18.56 -6.99
C SER A 885 35.74 -20.04 -6.85
N LYS A 886 37.03 -20.41 -6.95
CA LYS A 886 37.48 -21.80 -6.78
C LYS A 886 37.55 -22.26 -5.32
N LEU A 887 37.65 -21.34 -4.37
CA LEU A 887 37.76 -21.62 -2.92
C LEU A 887 36.40 -21.68 -2.21
N LEU A 888 35.39 -20.96 -2.71
CA LEU A 888 34.00 -21.05 -2.20
C LEU A 888 33.26 -22.30 -2.70
N ASP A 889 33.72 -22.91 -3.80
CA ASP A 889 33.18 -24.16 -4.36
C ASP A 889 33.66 -25.43 -3.61
N THR A 890 34.58 -25.31 -2.64
CA THR A 890 35.21 -26.47 -1.99
C THR A 890 34.54 -26.97 -0.70
N GLU A 891 33.53 -26.29 -0.15
CA GLU A 891 32.93 -26.68 1.14
C GLU A 891 31.63 -27.49 1.02
N ILE A 892 31.57 -28.60 1.77
CA ILE A 892 30.38 -29.47 1.91
C ILE A 892 29.30 -28.66 2.66
N GLY A 893 28.27 -28.15 1.98
CA GLY A 893 27.05 -27.73 2.70
C GLY A 893 26.38 -26.42 2.30
N GLY A 894 26.86 -25.70 1.29
CA GLY A 894 26.25 -24.44 0.86
C GLY A 894 24.90 -24.59 0.13
N ALA A 895 24.72 -25.65 -0.65
CA ALA A 895 23.55 -25.80 -1.52
C ALA A 895 22.67 -27.00 -1.11
N ARG A 896 21.38 -26.73 -0.82
CA ARG A 896 20.35 -27.75 -0.55
C ARG A 896 19.62 -28.11 -1.85
N SER A 897 20.37 -28.47 -2.87
CA SER A 897 19.84 -28.79 -4.20
C SER A 897 20.24 -30.20 -4.62
N VAL A 898 19.23 -30.97 -5.04
CA VAL A 898 19.37 -32.36 -5.49
C VAL A 898 18.87 -32.46 -6.92
N VAL A 899 19.65 -33.07 -7.79
CA VAL A 899 19.18 -33.48 -9.11
C VAL A 899 19.05 -34.98 -9.13
N MET A 900 17.86 -35.47 -9.44
CA MET A 900 17.60 -36.90 -9.62
C MET A 900 17.55 -37.21 -11.11
N VAL A 901 18.40 -38.13 -11.54
CA VAL A 901 18.45 -38.64 -12.92
C VAL A 901 17.80 -40.02 -12.93
N GLU A 902 16.72 -40.15 -13.69
CA GLU A 902 15.89 -41.36 -13.76
C GLU A 902 15.95 -41.99 -15.16
N SER A 903 16.25 -43.29 -15.22
CA SER A 903 16.22 -44.11 -16.45
C SER A 903 15.64 -45.50 -16.15
N PRO A 904 14.34 -45.59 -15.81
CA PRO A 904 13.70 -46.88 -15.52
C PRO A 904 13.41 -47.68 -16.81
N ARG A 905 13.16 -48.97 -16.66
CA ARG A 905 12.73 -49.85 -17.77
C ARG A 905 11.24 -49.72 -18.09
N TYR A 906 10.40 -49.35 -17.10
CA TYR A 906 8.96 -49.10 -17.25
C TYR A 906 8.39 -48.19 -16.15
N GLU A 907 7.18 -47.63 -16.34
CA GLU A 907 6.60 -46.56 -15.50
C GLU A 907 6.48 -46.91 -13.99
N ASP A 908 6.11 -48.15 -13.65
CA ASP A 908 5.85 -48.54 -12.26
C ASP A 908 7.15 -48.79 -11.44
N GLU A 909 8.29 -49.01 -12.11
CA GLU A 909 9.59 -49.31 -11.47
C GLU A 909 10.11 -48.13 -10.62
N LEU A 910 9.72 -46.88 -10.96
CA LEU A 910 10.16 -45.64 -10.30
C LEU A 910 9.42 -45.29 -9.00
N SER A 911 8.30 -45.94 -8.72
CA SER A 911 7.33 -45.42 -7.76
C SER A 911 7.77 -45.47 -6.30
N GLU A 912 8.77 -46.28 -5.92
CA GLU A 912 9.19 -46.42 -4.51
C GLU A 912 10.36 -45.50 -4.14
N CYS A 913 11.53 -45.64 -4.77
CA CYS A 913 12.73 -44.87 -4.39
C CYS A 913 12.69 -43.41 -4.88
N GLY A 914 12.38 -43.20 -6.17
CA GLY A 914 12.26 -41.86 -6.75
C GLY A 914 11.16 -41.04 -6.09
N ALA A 915 10.05 -41.67 -5.71
CA ALA A 915 9.02 -41.02 -4.90
C ALA A 915 9.50 -40.74 -3.48
N THR A 916 10.27 -41.62 -2.83
CA THR A 916 10.75 -41.39 -1.46
C THR A 916 11.72 -40.23 -1.38
N VAL A 917 12.71 -40.14 -2.28
CA VAL A 917 13.63 -38.99 -2.35
C VAL A 917 12.87 -37.71 -2.69
N ARG A 918 11.93 -37.79 -3.64
CA ARG A 918 11.07 -36.66 -4.01
C ARG A 918 10.19 -36.19 -2.86
N ASN A 919 9.57 -37.12 -2.13
CA ASN A 919 8.76 -36.83 -0.97
C ASN A 919 9.60 -36.22 0.14
N PHE A 920 10.79 -36.76 0.40
CA PHE A 920 11.72 -36.22 1.39
C PHE A 920 12.14 -34.79 1.05
N CYS A 921 12.58 -34.55 -0.19
CA CYS A 921 13.00 -33.21 -0.63
C CYS A 921 11.84 -32.21 -0.60
N ASN A 922 10.65 -32.62 -1.07
CA ASN A 922 9.44 -31.80 -1.00
C ASN A 922 9.03 -31.47 0.45
N LEU A 923 9.05 -32.46 1.35
CA LEU A 923 8.71 -32.29 2.76
C LEU A 923 9.67 -31.32 3.48
N ARG A 924 10.93 -31.26 3.03
CA ARG A 924 11.99 -30.46 3.65
C ARG A 924 12.36 -29.20 2.85
N SER A 925 11.60 -28.87 1.80
CA SER A 925 11.87 -27.72 0.92
C SER A 925 13.30 -27.69 0.36
N ILE A 926 13.85 -28.87 0.05
CA ILE A 926 15.14 -29.03 -0.63
C ILE A 926 14.85 -28.91 -2.13
N SER A 927 15.56 -28.01 -2.82
CA SER A 927 15.36 -27.79 -4.25
C SER A 927 15.66 -29.07 -5.01
N MET A 928 14.65 -29.69 -5.61
CA MET A 928 14.80 -30.94 -6.35
C MET A 928 14.36 -30.78 -7.79
N ASN A 929 15.26 -31.14 -8.72
CA ASN A 929 14.93 -31.28 -10.12
C ASN A 929 15.00 -32.76 -10.52
N THR A 930 14.10 -33.18 -11.40
CA THR A 930 14.10 -34.53 -11.94
C THR A 930 14.39 -34.48 -13.43
N VAL A 931 15.42 -35.20 -13.86
CA VAL A 931 15.73 -35.46 -15.26
C VAL A 931 15.23 -36.86 -15.57
N ASN A 932 14.10 -36.94 -16.26
CA ASN A 932 13.50 -38.22 -16.63
C ASN A 932 13.88 -38.56 -18.08
N LEU A 933 14.70 -39.60 -18.24
CA LEU A 933 15.22 -40.07 -19.53
C LEU A 933 14.30 -41.09 -20.21
N PHE A 934 13.16 -41.47 -19.58
CA PHE A 934 12.26 -42.54 -20.02
C PHE A 934 11.45 -42.25 -21.29
N SER A 935 11.32 -40.99 -21.74
CA SER A 935 10.13 -40.56 -22.49
C SER A 935 10.27 -40.28 -23.99
N LYS A 936 11.36 -40.64 -24.67
CA LYS A 936 11.43 -40.43 -26.14
C LYS A 936 11.88 -41.68 -26.88
N GLU A 937 10.91 -42.43 -27.40
CA GLU A 937 11.08 -43.66 -28.19
C GLU A 937 11.90 -43.49 -29.50
N ASN A 938 12.53 -42.35 -29.78
CA ASN A 938 13.26 -42.09 -31.03
C ASN A 938 14.48 -41.15 -30.85
N VAL A 939 15.20 -41.27 -29.73
CA VAL A 939 16.42 -40.47 -29.50
C VAL A 939 17.62 -41.16 -30.14
N SER A 940 18.40 -40.40 -30.92
CA SER A 940 19.70 -40.83 -31.43
C SER A 940 20.69 -41.01 -30.27
N PRO A 941 21.56 -42.05 -30.28
CA PRO A 941 22.58 -42.24 -29.25
C PRO A 941 23.37 -40.94 -29.03
N GLY A 942 23.39 -40.44 -27.77
CA GLY A 942 24.03 -39.19 -27.38
C GLY A 942 23.11 -38.03 -26.98
N ALA A 943 21.80 -38.05 -27.22
CA ALA A 943 20.95 -36.92 -26.80
C ALA A 943 20.65 -36.88 -25.29
N ALA A 944 20.61 -38.03 -24.60
CA ALA A 944 20.53 -38.07 -23.14
C ALA A 944 21.78 -37.46 -22.48
N MET A 945 22.95 -37.70 -23.07
CA MET A 945 24.21 -37.07 -22.68
C MET A 945 24.21 -35.55 -22.95
N PHE A 946 23.64 -35.10 -24.08
CA PHE A 946 23.44 -33.67 -24.34
C PHE A 946 22.51 -33.02 -23.30
N ASP A 947 21.45 -33.71 -22.85
CA ASP A 947 20.55 -33.18 -21.80
C ASP A 947 21.28 -33.04 -20.45
N LEU A 948 22.18 -33.97 -20.09
CA LEU A 948 23.04 -33.84 -18.91
C LEU A 948 24.03 -32.66 -19.05
N ASN A 949 24.60 -32.44 -20.23
CA ASN A 949 25.54 -31.33 -20.44
C ASN A 949 24.89 -29.95 -20.54
N THR A 950 23.65 -29.87 -21.04
CA THR A 950 22.94 -28.61 -21.28
C THR A 950 22.00 -28.21 -20.16
N SER A 951 21.69 -29.12 -19.22
CA SER A 951 20.82 -28.81 -18.09
C SER A 951 21.49 -27.83 -17.13
N THR A 952 21.02 -26.58 -17.15
CA THR A 952 21.40 -25.53 -16.18
C THR A 952 21.13 -25.94 -14.74
N HIS A 953 20.29 -26.94 -14.50
CA HIS A 953 19.99 -27.46 -13.17
C HIS A 953 21.17 -28.22 -12.56
N LEU A 954 21.99 -28.88 -13.40
CA LEU A 954 23.14 -29.63 -12.91
C LEU A 954 24.19 -28.70 -12.34
N SER A 955 24.51 -27.56 -12.96
CA SER A 955 25.51 -26.62 -12.44
C SER A 955 25.18 -26.06 -11.05
N THR A 956 23.90 -26.00 -10.69
CA THR A 956 23.42 -25.49 -9.40
C THR A 956 23.20 -26.57 -8.33
N ALA A 957 23.42 -27.85 -8.66
CA ALA A 957 23.12 -28.99 -7.79
C ALA A 957 24.30 -29.38 -6.90
N ALA A 958 24.06 -29.59 -5.60
CA ALA A 958 25.06 -30.13 -4.67
C ALA A 958 25.16 -31.66 -4.73
N VAL A 959 24.03 -32.33 -4.96
CA VAL A 959 23.95 -33.80 -5.01
C VAL A 959 23.33 -34.25 -6.33
N ILE A 960 23.98 -35.21 -7.00
CA ILE A 960 23.43 -35.89 -8.17
C ILE A 960 23.06 -37.31 -7.74
N HIS A 961 21.77 -37.63 -7.83
CA HIS A 961 21.21 -38.93 -7.51
C HIS A 961 20.91 -39.71 -8.80
N PHE A 962 21.64 -40.78 -9.06
CA PHE A 962 21.38 -41.70 -10.16
C PHE A 962 20.45 -42.82 -9.72
N ASN A 963 19.23 -42.77 -10.23
CA ASN A 963 18.27 -43.87 -10.21
C ASN A 963 18.24 -44.49 -11.62
N CYS A 964 19.37 -45.09 -12.01
CA CYS A 964 19.57 -45.76 -13.30
C CYS A 964 20.18 -47.15 -13.07
N HIS A 965 19.91 -48.08 -13.98
CA HIS A 965 20.51 -49.42 -13.95
C HIS A 965 21.97 -49.38 -14.42
N THR A 966 22.73 -50.39 -14.02
CA THR A 966 24.17 -50.54 -14.33
C THR A 966 24.47 -51.92 -14.89
N ASP A 967 25.37 -52.00 -15.86
CA ASP A 967 25.99 -53.24 -16.32
C ASP A 967 27.51 -53.05 -16.50
N SER A 968 28.18 -53.97 -17.21
CA SER A 968 29.63 -53.89 -17.44
C SER A 968 30.07 -52.69 -18.27
N ASP A 969 29.17 -52.09 -19.06
CA ASP A 969 29.48 -51.01 -19.99
C ASP A 969 29.27 -49.61 -19.35
N GLY A 970 28.46 -49.50 -18.29
CA GLY A 970 28.29 -48.27 -17.51
C GLY A 970 26.91 -48.12 -16.86
N LEU A 971 26.50 -46.88 -16.62
CA LEU A 971 25.12 -46.54 -16.22
C LEU A 971 24.23 -46.41 -17.46
N ILE A 972 23.08 -47.07 -17.48
CA ILE A 972 22.16 -47.06 -18.62
C ILE A 972 21.32 -45.79 -18.62
N LEU A 973 21.55 -44.90 -19.58
CA LEU A 973 20.84 -43.63 -19.73
C LEU A 973 19.58 -43.73 -20.57
N ALA A 974 19.48 -44.72 -21.46
CA ALA A 974 18.31 -44.92 -22.31
C ALA A 974 18.07 -46.39 -22.63
N TRP A 975 16.80 -46.71 -22.85
CA TRP A 975 16.33 -48.06 -23.19
C TRP A 975 15.67 -48.08 -24.57
N GLN A 976 15.91 -49.15 -25.33
CA GLN A 976 15.25 -49.43 -26.60
C GLN A 976 14.28 -50.60 -26.44
N LYS A 977 13.11 -50.48 -27.06
CA LYS A 977 12.12 -51.57 -27.16
C LYS A 977 12.26 -52.30 -28.49
N ASP A 978 12.39 -53.61 -28.44
CA ASP A 978 12.32 -54.49 -29.61
C ASP A 978 11.32 -55.64 -29.39
N MET A 979 11.02 -56.40 -30.45
CA MET A 979 10.03 -57.47 -30.41
C MET A 979 10.69 -58.82 -30.75
N MET A 980 10.43 -59.84 -29.95
CA MET A 980 10.95 -61.20 -30.13
C MET A 980 9.82 -62.22 -29.99
N ALA A 981 9.78 -63.23 -30.86
CA ALA A 981 8.83 -64.33 -30.74
C ALA A 981 9.55 -65.63 -30.34
N ILE A 982 9.01 -66.35 -29.35
CA ILE A 982 9.52 -67.65 -28.91
C ILE A 982 8.39 -68.67 -29.04
N ALA A 983 8.63 -69.74 -29.81
CA ALA A 983 7.69 -70.84 -29.96
C ALA A 983 7.89 -71.89 -28.86
N GLU A 984 6.81 -72.45 -28.34
CA GLU A 984 6.80 -73.55 -27.37
C GLU A 984 5.99 -74.73 -27.92
N PRO A 985 6.53 -75.97 -27.89
CA PRO A 985 7.86 -76.34 -27.38
C PRO A 985 9.00 -75.97 -28.35
N SER A 986 10.12 -75.43 -27.84
CA SER A 986 11.38 -75.27 -28.58
C SER A 986 12.58 -75.22 -27.63
N SER A 987 13.79 -75.49 -28.14
CA SER A 987 15.03 -75.35 -27.35
C SER A 987 15.26 -73.91 -26.87
N VAL A 988 14.77 -72.92 -27.62
CA VAL A 988 14.83 -71.50 -27.23
C VAL A 988 13.90 -71.23 -26.04
N ALA A 989 12.74 -71.88 -25.98
CA ALA A 989 11.83 -71.76 -24.83
C ALA A 989 12.42 -72.39 -23.55
N GLU A 990 13.10 -73.53 -23.67
CA GLU A 990 13.82 -74.16 -22.54
C GLU A 990 14.99 -73.28 -22.05
N LEU A 991 15.76 -72.70 -22.98
CA LEU A 991 16.83 -71.75 -22.65
C LEU A 991 16.27 -70.48 -22.01
N PHE A 992 15.15 -69.95 -22.49
CA PHE A 992 14.48 -68.79 -21.91
C PHE A 992 14.06 -69.03 -20.46
N LEU A 993 13.44 -70.18 -20.16
CA LEU A 993 13.02 -70.54 -18.81
C LEU A 993 14.20 -70.77 -17.87
N SER A 994 15.27 -71.42 -18.35
CA SER A 994 16.48 -71.62 -17.54
C SER A 994 17.23 -70.32 -17.26
N ALA A 995 17.34 -69.43 -18.26
CA ALA A 995 18.04 -68.16 -18.15
C ALA A 995 17.24 -67.07 -17.41
N SER A 996 15.91 -67.17 -17.36
CA SER A 996 15.06 -66.31 -16.52
C SER A 996 15.08 -66.69 -15.04
N GLY A 997 15.66 -67.83 -14.68
CA GLY A 997 15.54 -68.38 -13.33
C GLY A 997 14.10 -68.72 -12.95
N SER A 998 13.21 -68.89 -13.95
CA SER A 998 11.81 -69.21 -13.73
C SER A 998 11.67 -70.56 -13.02
N LYS A 999 10.78 -70.60 -12.02
CA LYS A 999 10.43 -71.85 -11.31
C LYS A 999 9.44 -72.71 -12.08
N TYR A 1000 8.90 -72.21 -13.18
CA TYR A 1000 7.84 -72.84 -13.97
C TYR A 1000 8.42 -73.67 -15.12
N ARG A 1001 7.67 -74.68 -15.58
CA ARG A 1001 8.14 -75.62 -16.61
C ARG A 1001 7.82 -75.18 -18.02
N THR A 1002 6.86 -74.27 -18.18
CA THR A 1002 6.47 -73.70 -19.47
C THR A 1002 6.44 -72.18 -19.39
N ILE A 1003 6.63 -71.52 -20.53
CA ILE A 1003 6.49 -70.07 -20.67
C ILE A 1003 5.04 -69.67 -20.36
N GLY A 1004 4.07 -70.50 -20.75
CA GLY A 1004 2.66 -70.29 -20.43
C GLY A 1004 2.39 -70.19 -18.94
N GLU A 1005 2.91 -71.13 -18.15
CA GLU A 1005 2.78 -71.12 -16.68
C GLU A 1005 3.48 -69.91 -16.03
N HIS A 1006 4.68 -69.57 -16.50
CA HIS A 1006 5.41 -68.41 -15.98
C HIS A 1006 4.63 -67.12 -16.17
N TYR A 1007 4.08 -66.88 -17.37
CA TYR A 1007 3.39 -65.63 -17.69
C TYR A 1007 1.90 -65.58 -17.30
N GLU A 1008 1.32 -66.69 -16.87
CA GLU A 1008 0.06 -66.67 -16.12
C GLU A 1008 0.27 -66.19 -14.68
N ALA A 1009 1.49 -66.34 -14.13
CA ALA A 1009 1.85 -65.92 -12.78
C ALA A 1009 2.54 -64.55 -12.72
N GLU A 1010 3.42 -64.25 -13.67
CA GLU A 1010 4.26 -63.04 -13.72
C GLU A 1010 4.05 -62.28 -15.03
N SER A 1011 3.97 -60.95 -15.00
CA SER A 1011 3.71 -60.14 -16.20
C SER A 1011 4.94 -59.91 -17.09
N HIS A 1012 6.13 -60.27 -16.60
CA HIS A 1012 7.43 -60.02 -17.20
C HIS A 1012 8.45 -61.06 -16.72
N ALA A 1013 9.49 -61.33 -17.52
CA ALA A 1013 10.64 -62.14 -17.12
C ALA A 1013 11.93 -61.40 -17.47
N GLU A 1014 12.92 -61.43 -16.58
CA GLU A 1014 14.25 -60.90 -16.86
C GLU A 1014 15.17 -62.04 -17.31
N VAL A 1015 15.72 -61.93 -18.53
CA VAL A 1015 16.63 -62.93 -19.10
C VAL A 1015 17.92 -62.24 -19.47
N GLN A 1016 19.02 -62.59 -18.80
CA GLN A 1016 20.35 -62.00 -19.04
C GLN A 1016 20.35 -60.46 -18.99
N GLY A 1017 19.64 -59.86 -18.03
CA GLY A 1017 19.52 -58.39 -17.88
C GLY A 1017 18.56 -57.71 -18.86
N ILE A 1018 17.92 -58.47 -19.75
CA ILE A 1018 16.92 -57.96 -20.70
C ILE A 1018 15.52 -58.28 -20.16
N LEU A 1019 14.72 -57.24 -19.95
CA LEU A 1019 13.33 -57.38 -19.53
C LEU A 1019 12.46 -57.81 -20.72
N HIS A 1020 11.80 -58.96 -20.60
CA HIS A 1020 10.84 -59.46 -21.56
C HIS A 1020 9.43 -59.32 -20.99
N THR A 1021 8.59 -58.54 -21.65
CA THR A 1021 7.18 -58.39 -21.30
C THR A 1021 6.32 -59.08 -22.34
N LEU A 1022 5.36 -59.90 -21.92
CA LEU A 1022 4.50 -60.61 -22.87
C LEU A 1022 3.59 -59.60 -23.60
N ALA A 1023 3.81 -59.42 -24.90
CA ALA A 1023 3.01 -58.56 -25.77
C ALA A 1023 1.84 -59.31 -26.41
N GLY A 1024 1.95 -60.63 -26.58
CA GLY A 1024 0.86 -61.45 -27.10
C GLY A 1024 1.22 -62.92 -27.22
N LYS A 1025 0.23 -63.77 -27.49
CA LYS A 1025 0.44 -65.19 -27.80
C LYS A 1025 -0.41 -65.62 -28.99
N HIS A 1026 0.16 -66.48 -29.84
CA HIS A 1026 -0.53 -67.11 -30.95
C HIS A 1026 -0.43 -68.62 -30.84
N VAL A 1027 -1.57 -69.32 -30.85
CA VAL A 1027 -1.61 -70.79 -30.74
C VAL A 1027 -1.96 -71.36 -32.10
N GLN A 1028 -1.07 -72.18 -32.65
CA GLN A 1028 -1.32 -72.95 -33.86
C GLN A 1028 -1.53 -74.41 -33.49
N LYS A 1029 -2.63 -75.00 -33.95
CA LYS A 1029 -2.91 -76.44 -33.82
C LYS A 1029 -2.63 -77.13 -35.14
N THR A 1030 -1.87 -78.21 -35.12
CA THR A 1030 -1.65 -79.07 -36.29
C THR A 1030 -2.83 -80.00 -36.50
N ASP A 1031 -2.97 -80.55 -37.71
CA ASP A 1031 -4.01 -81.52 -38.06
C ASP A 1031 -3.91 -82.83 -37.25
N THR A 1032 -2.76 -83.07 -36.60
CA THR A 1032 -2.50 -84.20 -35.70
C THR A 1032 -2.91 -83.94 -34.25
N GLY A 1033 -3.38 -82.73 -33.93
CA GLY A 1033 -3.84 -82.34 -32.58
C GLY A 1033 -2.77 -81.77 -31.66
N GLU A 1034 -1.52 -81.61 -32.11
CA GLU A 1034 -0.45 -80.97 -31.34
C GLU A 1034 -0.58 -79.44 -31.43
N SER A 1035 -0.36 -78.74 -30.31
CA SER A 1035 -0.44 -77.28 -30.25
C SER A 1035 0.94 -76.67 -30.04
N THR A 1036 1.37 -75.80 -30.95
CA THR A 1036 2.55 -74.94 -30.79
C THR A 1036 2.08 -73.54 -30.44
N THR A 1037 2.61 -72.97 -29.37
CA THR A 1037 2.27 -71.60 -28.93
C THR A 1037 3.46 -70.68 -29.16
N ALA A 1038 3.30 -69.66 -29.99
CA ALA A 1038 4.28 -68.59 -30.16
C ALA A 1038 3.95 -67.45 -29.18
N TYR A 1039 4.84 -67.20 -28.23
CA TYR A 1039 4.79 -66.06 -27.31
C TYR A 1039 5.58 -64.91 -27.91
N LEU A 1040 4.92 -63.77 -28.09
CA LEU A 1040 5.51 -62.54 -28.57
C LEU A 1040 5.87 -61.68 -27.37
N PHE A 1041 7.16 -61.39 -27.23
CA PHE A 1041 7.74 -60.57 -26.17
C PHE A 1041 8.14 -59.22 -26.70
N GLN A 1042 7.79 -58.19 -25.95
CA GLN A 1042 8.44 -56.89 -26.02
C GLN A 1042 9.65 -56.92 -25.11
N ARG A 1043 10.82 -56.75 -25.69
CA ARG A 1043 12.11 -56.74 -25.02
C ARG A 1043 12.54 -55.30 -24.77
N THR A 1044 13.08 -55.04 -23.60
CA THR A 1044 13.67 -53.74 -23.24
C THR A 1044 15.16 -53.94 -23.07
N ILE A 1045 15.92 -53.47 -24.05
CA ILE A 1045 17.39 -53.59 -24.15
C ILE A 1045 18.04 -52.23 -23.89
N PRO A 1046 19.21 -52.18 -23.22
CA PRO A 1046 19.97 -50.95 -23.07
C PRO A 1046 20.37 -50.37 -24.44
N MET A 1047 20.35 -49.03 -24.55
CA MET A 1047 20.65 -48.33 -25.82
C MET A 1047 21.80 -47.33 -25.69
N ASP A 1048 21.87 -46.60 -24.58
CA ASP A 1048 22.83 -45.52 -24.36
C ASP A 1048 23.39 -45.59 -22.94
N TYR A 1049 24.67 -45.27 -22.79
CA TYR A 1049 25.43 -45.48 -21.56
C TYR A 1049 26.21 -44.23 -21.13
N LEU A 1050 26.28 -44.01 -19.82
CA LEU A 1050 27.31 -43.17 -19.22
C LEU A 1050 28.48 -44.06 -18.81
N ASP A 1051 29.49 -44.10 -19.67
CA ASP A 1051 30.72 -44.87 -19.46
C ASP A 1051 31.82 -44.03 -18.79
N ALA A 1052 32.92 -44.69 -18.44
CA ALA A 1052 34.08 -44.08 -17.78
C ALA A 1052 34.84 -43.10 -18.69
N SER A 1053 34.82 -43.27 -20.00
CA SER A 1053 35.51 -42.37 -20.94
C SER A 1053 34.78 -41.05 -21.06
N THR A 1054 33.46 -41.12 -21.24
CA THR A 1054 32.53 -40.00 -21.31
C THR A 1054 32.52 -39.23 -20.00
N SER A 1055 32.47 -39.93 -18.86
CA SER A 1055 32.44 -39.27 -17.54
C SER A 1055 33.66 -38.39 -17.29
N ARG A 1056 34.85 -38.77 -17.76
CA ARG A 1056 36.07 -37.94 -17.66
C ARG A 1056 35.98 -36.65 -18.47
N GLU A 1057 35.27 -36.66 -19.60
CA GLU A 1057 35.08 -35.47 -20.43
C GLU A 1057 34.11 -34.45 -19.80
N LEU A 1058 33.24 -34.89 -18.89
CA LEU A 1058 32.22 -34.05 -18.25
C LEU A 1058 32.68 -33.40 -16.93
N PHE A 1059 33.94 -32.99 -16.84
CA PHE A 1059 34.54 -32.39 -15.62
C PHE A 1059 33.69 -31.27 -14.99
N GLY A 1060 33.11 -30.38 -15.82
CA GLY A 1060 32.25 -29.28 -15.33
C GLY A 1060 30.95 -29.75 -14.69
N VAL A 1061 30.52 -30.98 -14.96
CA VAL A 1061 29.29 -31.58 -14.40
C VAL A 1061 29.55 -32.19 -13.02
N TRP A 1062 30.72 -32.79 -12.78
CA TRP A 1062 30.98 -33.54 -11.55
C TRP A 1062 31.65 -32.72 -10.44
N ARG A 1063 32.42 -31.70 -10.84
CA ARG A 1063 33.25 -30.90 -9.92
C ARG A 1063 32.49 -30.46 -8.67
N GLY A 1064 32.98 -30.87 -7.50
CA GLY A 1064 32.49 -30.43 -6.19
C GLY A 1064 31.21 -31.12 -5.70
N LYS A 1065 30.67 -32.10 -6.44
CA LYS A 1065 29.36 -32.72 -6.14
C LYS A 1065 29.48 -34.07 -5.45
N ILE A 1066 28.46 -34.40 -4.66
CA ILE A 1066 28.25 -35.75 -4.12
C ILE A 1066 27.44 -36.54 -5.14
N ILE A 1067 27.96 -37.70 -5.55
CA ILE A 1067 27.25 -38.60 -6.46
C ILE A 1067 26.69 -39.75 -5.63
N VAL A 1068 25.39 -40.01 -5.76
CA VAL A 1068 24.71 -41.13 -5.10
C VAL A 1068 24.14 -42.04 -6.19
N SER A 1069 24.49 -43.32 -6.18
CA SER A 1069 23.99 -44.32 -7.12
C SER A 1069 23.16 -45.38 -6.40
N GLN A 1070 21.98 -45.70 -6.94
CA GLN A 1070 21.12 -46.75 -6.40
C GLN A 1070 21.62 -48.16 -6.73
N CYS A 1071 22.27 -48.33 -7.88
CA CYS A 1071 22.85 -49.59 -8.35
C CYS A 1071 24.38 -49.54 -8.25
N THR A 1072 25.03 -50.70 -8.27
CA THR A 1072 26.50 -50.82 -8.17
C THR A 1072 27.16 -50.38 -9.47
N PRO A 1073 27.78 -49.18 -9.54
CA PRO A 1073 28.48 -48.75 -10.75
C PRO A 1073 29.76 -49.57 -10.97
N PRO A 1074 30.20 -49.77 -12.23
CA PRO A 1074 31.52 -50.32 -12.51
C PRO A 1074 32.62 -49.49 -11.82
N PHE A 1075 33.64 -50.16 -11.28
CA PHE A 1075 34.74 -49.48 -10.57
C PHE A 1075 35.42 -48.41 -11.44
N GLN A 1076 35.60 -48.68 -12.74
CA GLN A 1076 36.18 -47.74 -13.70
C GLN A 1076 35.36 -46.44 -13.84
N LEU A 1077 34.04 -46.51 -13.64
CA LEU A 1077 33.15 -45.35 -13.68
C LEU A 1077 33.25 -44.51 -12.40
N VAL A 1078 33.37 -45.19 -11.24
CA VAL A 1078 33.61 -44.52 -9.95
C VAL A 1078 34.93 -43.74 -9.98
N GLU A 1079 35.99 -44.39 -10.47
CA GLU A 1079 37.31 -43.78 -10.67
C GLU A 1079 37.20 -42.56 -11.61
N ALA A 1080 36.52 -42.70 -12.75
CA ALA A 1080 36.32 -41.62 -13.70
C ALA A 1080 35.61 -40.39 -13.11
N TRP A 1081 34.59 -40.58 -12.28
CA TRP A 1081 33.91 -39.44 -11.62
C TRP A 1081 34.79 -38.73 -10.61
N LEU A 1082 35.54 -39.50 -9.82
CA LEU A 1082 36.45 -38.97 -8.81
C LEU A 1082 37.62 -38.22 -9.47
N GLU A 1083 38.24 -38.78 -10.52
CA GLU A 1083 39.24 -38.10 -11.34
C GLU A 1083 38.69 -36.82 -11.99
N ALA A 1084 37.42 -36.83 -12.37
CA ALA A 1084 36.73 -35.68 -12.94
C ALA A 1084 36.24 -34.65 -11.89
N GLY A 1085 36.63 -34.80 -10.62
CA GLY A 1085 36.42 -33.81 -9.56
C GLY A 1085 35.17 -33.99 -8.73
N ALA A 1086 34.48 -35.14 -8.80
CA ALA A 1086 33.44 -35.48 -7.83
C ALA A 1086 34.03 -35.55 -6.42
N LYS A 1087 33.24 -35.09 -5.43
CA LYS A 1087 33.70 -35.01 -4.04
C LYS A 1087 33.72 -36.37 -3.36
N CYS A 1088 32.68 -37.16 -3.57
CA CYS A 1088 32.61 -38.57 -3.20
C CYS A 1088 31.53 -39.27 -4.03
N VAL A 1089 31.61 -40.60 -4.07
CA VAL A 1089 30.62 -41.47 -4.71
C VAL A 1089 30.06 -42.44 -3.68
N VAL A 1090 28.76 -42.36 -3.41
CA VAL A 1090 28.07 -43.27 -2.50
C VAL A 1090 27.27 -44.28 -3.31
N ALA A 1091 27.62 -45.56 -3.22
CA ALA A 1091 27.01 -46.62 -4.01
C ALA A 1091 27.05 -47.97 -3.28
N PRO A 1092 26.15 -48.92 -3.60
CA PRO A 1092 26.23 -50.28 -3.09
C PRO A 1092 27.43 -51.04 -3.69
N CYS A 1093 28.05 -51.93 -2.90
CA CYS A 1093 28.98 -52.96 -3.41
C CYS A 1093 28.25 -54.30 -3.60
N GLU A 1094 28.60 -55.06 -4.65
CA GLU A 1094 27.93 -56.31 -5.01
C GLU A 1094 27.87 -57.33 -3.85
N LEU A 1095 26.69 -57.92 -3.62
CA LEU A 1095 26.57 -59.35 -3.30
C LEU A 1095 25.14 -59.88 -3.53
N GLY A 1096 25.10 -61.15 -3.95
CA GLY A 1096 23.97 -61.79 -4.62
C GLY A 1096 22.65 -61.91 -3.83
N VAL A 1097 21.59 -61.89 -4.65
CA VAL A 1097 20.29 -62.59 -4.47
C VAL A 1097 19.21 -61.90 -3.61
N GLN A 1098 18.05 -61.76 -4.28
CA GLN A 1098 16.65 -61.68 -3.80
C GLN A 1098 16.00 -60.31 -3.54
N ALA A 1099 15.42 -59.75 -4.61
CA ALA A 1099 13.99 -59.41 -4.79
C ALA A 1099 13.20 -58.56 -3.76
N ASN A 1100 13.78 -58.11 -2.64
CA ASN A 1100 13.13 -57.21 -1.67
C ASN A 1100 13.98 -55.97 -1.34
N ILE A 1101 14.90 -55.61 -2.23
CA ILE A 1101 15.97 -54.64 -1.99
C ILE A 1101 15.51 -53.19 -2.18
N ALA A 1102 14.58 -52.91 -3.11
CA ALA A 1102 14.18 -51.55 -3.47
C ALA A 1102 13.62 -50.73 -2.29
N ARG A 1103 12.75 -51.34 -1.48
CA ARG A 1103 12.14 -50.67 -0.32
C ARG A 1103 13.15 -50.40 0.80
N VAL A 1104 14.06 -51.33 1.05
CA VAL A 1104 15.13 -51.18 2.06
C VAL A 1104 16.12 -50.09 1.63
N HIS A 1105 16.44 -50.03 0.32
CA HIS A 1105 17.27 -48.96 -0.25
C HIS A 1105 16.60 -47.59 -0.13
N ALA A 1106 15.29 -47.49 -0.39
CA ALA A 1106 14.56 -46.24 -0.26
C ALA A 1106 14.59 -45.68 1.17
N ASP A 1107 14.41 -46.54 2.18
CA ASP A 1107 14.48 -46.15 3.60
C ASP A 1107 15.90 -45.69 3.99
N PHE A 1108 16.92 -46.41 3.52
CA PHE A 1108 18.32 -46.03 3.73
C PHE A 1108 18.65 -44.67 3.09
N ILE A 1109 18.25 -44.44 1.84
CA ILE A 1109 18.47 -43.19 1.14
C ILE A 1109 17.74 -42.05 1.86
N ALA A 1110 16.50 -42.25 2.33
CA ALA A 1110 15.80 -41.24 3.11
C ALA A 1110 16.56 -40.86 4.41
N ALA A 1111 17.12 -41.85 5.12
CA ALA A 1111 17.92 -41.63 6.31
C ALA A 1111 19.25 -40.90 6.00
N PHE A 1112 19.91 -41.28 4.90
CA PHE A 1112 21.13 -40.63 4.42
C PHE A 1112 20.91 -39.16 4.10
N TYR A 1113 19.88 -38.82 3.33
CA TYR A 1113 19.55 -37.43 2.98
C TYR A 1113 19.11 -36.62 4.21
N HIS A 1114 18.47 -37.25 5.19
CA HIS A 1114 18.18 -36.63 6.47
C HIS A 1114 19.47 -36.25 7.22
N ALA A 1115 20.44 -37.16 7.33
CA ALA A 1115 21.72 -36.85 7.95
C ALA A 1115 22.47 -35.76 7.18
N LEU A 1116 22.50 -35.83 5.85
CA LEU A 1116 23.21 -34.88 5.00
C LEU A 1116 22.62 -33.46 5.07
N PHE A 1117 21.30 -33.30 4.87
CA PHE A 1117 20.68 -31.97 4.72
C PHE A 1117 20.03 -31.40 5.99
N VAL A 1118 19.55 -32.26 6.89
CA VAL A 1118 18.86 -31.84 8.11
C VAL A 1118 19.84 -31.77 9.27
N VAL A 1119 20.69 -32.78 9.43
CA VAL A 1119 21.72 -32.81 10.49
C VAL A 1119 22.95 -32.00 10.08
N GLY A 1120 23.25 -31.94 8.77
CA GLY A 1120 24.45 -31.26 8.27
C GLY A 1120 25.71 -32.11 8.41
N ALA A 1121 25.56 -33.44 8.45
CA ALA A 1121 26.68 -34.37 8.49
C ALA A 1121 27.40 -34.40 7.13
N ASP A 1122 28.71 -34.67 7.12
CA ASP A 1122 29.41 -35.00 5.88
C ASP A 1122 28.91 -36.34 5.29
N ALA A 1123 29.29 -36.65 4.05
CA ALA A 1123 28.80 -37.84 3.35
C ALA A 1123 29.17 -39.15 4.06
N THR A 1124 30.31 -39.20 4.75
CA THR A 1124 30.80 -40.39 5.44
C THR A 1124 30.02 -40.61 6.74
N ALA A 1125 29.84 -39.56 7.54
CA ALA A 1125 29.03 -39.59 8.75
C ALA A 1125 27.54 -39.81 8.43
N ALA A 1126 27.03 -39.25 7.32
CA ALA A 1126 25.68 -39.50 6.84
C ALA A 1126 25.49 -40.97 6.41
N LEU A 1127 26.51 -41.59 5.81
CA LEU A 1127 26.51 -43.00 5.46
C LEU A 1127 26.38 -43.87 6.72
N THR A 1128 27.24 -43.64 7.72
CA THR A 1128 27.19 -44.38 8.99
C THR A 1128 25.86 -44.21 9.71
N ALA A 1129 25.33 -42.98 9.78
CA ALA A 1129 24.03 -42.71 10.38
C ALA A 1129 22.89 -43.46 9.66
N ALA A 1130 22.92 -43.49 8.32
CA ALA A 1130 21.92 -44.20 7.53
C ALA A 1130 22.02 -45.73 7.71
N THR A 1131 23.24 -46.28 7.81
CA THR A 1131 23.45 -47.71 8.07
C THR A 1131 22.96 -48.13 9.47
N ILE A 1132 23.09 -47.26 10.48
CA ILE A 1132 22.52 -47.50 11.82
C ILE A 1132 20.99 -47.61 11.75
N VAL A 1133 20.35 -46.72 10.99
CA VAL A 1133 18.89 -46.72 10.83
C VAL A 1133 18.44 -47.92 10.01
N GLN A 1134 19.21 -48.31 8.99
CA GLN A 1134 18.88 -49.44 8.13
C GLN A 1134 20.06 -50.42 7.93
N PRO A 1135 20.30 -51.34 8.89
CA PRO A 1135 21.47 -52.22 8.91
C PRO A 1135 21.56 -53.17 7.70
N ALA A 1136 20.43 -53.49 7.07
CA ALA A 1136 20.39 -54.31 5.86
C ALA A 1136 21.07 -53.62 4.65
N CYS A 1137 21.29 -52.30 4.71
CA CYS A 1137 22.02 -51.50 3.72
C CYS A 1137 23.48 -51.26 4.09
N SER A 1138 24.07 -52.06 4.98
CA SER A 1138 25.50 -52.00 5.33
C SER A 1138 26.45 -52.30 4.17
N HIS A 1139 25.93 -52.67 2.99
CA HIS A 1139 26.69 -52.90 1.76
C HIS A 1139 26.92 -51.62 0.93
N PHE A 1140 26.31 -50.48 1.28
CA PHE A 1140 26.67 -49.18 0.71
C PHE A 1140 28.08 -48.78 1.16
N ARG A 1141 28.85 -48.18 0.25
CA ARG A 1141 30.20 -47.66 0.46
C ARG A 1141 30.28 -46.22 0.00
N CYS A 1142 31.21 -45.47 0.61
CA CYS A 1142 31.59 -44.14 0.15
C CYS A 1142 33.00 -44.21 -0.45
N HIS A 1143 33.13 -43.87 -1.73
CA HIS A 1143 34.41 -43.81 -2.43
C HIS A 1143 34.88 -42.36 -2.52
N ILE A 1144 36.15 -42.14 -2.19
CA ILE A 1144 36.82 -40.84 -2.24
C ILE A 1144 38.18 -40.98 -2.93
N LEU A 1145 38.70 -39.87 -3.46
CA LEU A 1145 40.04 -39.82 -4.04
C LEU A 1145 41.02 -39.24 -3.01
N VAL A 1146 42.06 -40.00 -2.65
CA VAL A 1146 43.12 -39.58 -1.72
C VAL A 1146 44.45 -39.80 -2.41
N GLU A 1147 45.23 -38.73 -2.60
CA GLU A 1147 46.55 -38.77 -3.26
C GLU A 1147 46.57 -39.42 -4.66
N GLY A 1148 45.43 -39.40 -5.36
CA GLY A 1148 45.30 -39.99 -6.70
C GLY A 1148 44.87 -41.46 -6.70
N GLU A 1149 44.66 -42.07 -5.53
CA GLU A 1149 44.14 -43.43 -5.38
C GLU A 1149 42.70 -43.39 -4.85
N VAL A 1150 41.84 -44.30 -5.33
CA VAL A 1150 40.44 -44.40 -4.87
C VAL A 1150 40.38 -45.19 -3.56
N VAL A 1151 40.05 -44.52 -2.47
CA VAL A 1151 39.83 -45.12 -1.16
C VAL A 1151 38.35 -45.41 -0.97
N THR A 1152 38.04 -46.63 -0.52
CA THR A 1152 36.67 -47.07 -0.25
C THR A 1152 36.44 -47.12 1.26
N LEU A 1153 35.51 -46.31 1.75
CA LEU A 1153 35.16 -46.20 3.16
C LEU A 1153 33.95 -47.08 3.50
N CYS A 1154 34.08 -47.83 4.59
CA CYS A 1154 33.05 -48.68 5.17
C CYS A 1154 32.29 -47.94 6.30
N PRO A 1155 30.98 -48.17 6.49
CA PRO A 1155 30.20 -47.52 7.54
C PRO A 1155 30.67 -47.80 8.98
N ASP A 1156 31.38 -48.93 9.19
CA ASP A 1156 31.71 -49.50 10.51
C ASP A 1156 33.24 -49.50 10.83
N GLU A 1157 34.08 -48.87 10.00
CA GLU A 1157 35.52 -48.79 10.22
C GLU A 1157 35.93 -47.39 10.69
N ASP A 1158 36.62 -47.29 11.83
CA ASP A 1158 37.27 -46.06 12.29
C ASP A 1158 38.52 -45.80 11.41
N TYR A 1159 38.47 -44.78 10.57
CA TYR A 1159 39.61 -44.36 9.74
C TYR A 1159 40.39 -43.25 10.45
N GLU A 1160 41.54 -43.61 11.06
CA GLU A 1160 42.58 -42.62 11.41
C GLU A 1160 43.32 -42.23 10.12
N LEU A 1161 42.80 -41.23 9.41
CA LEU A 1161 43.59 -40.54 8.38
C LEU A 1161 44.64 -39.69 9.10
N GLU A 1162 45.91 -40.10 9.07
CA GLU A 1162 47.04 -39.23 9.39
C GLU A 1162 47.07 -38.09 8.36
N VAL A 1163 46.30 -37.03 8.60
CA VAL A 1163 46.31 -35.83 7.77
C VAL A 1163 47.59 -35.07 8.11
N ASP A 1164 48.62 -35.25 7.29
CA ASP A 1164 49.80 -34.41 7.30
C ASP A 1164 49.35 -32.96 7.02
N THR A 1165 49.80 -32.02 7.85
CA THR A 1165 49.22 -30.67 8.09
C THR A 1165 49.23 -29.66 6.93
N HIS A 1166 49.08 -30.08 5.67
CA HIS A 1166 49.16 -29.21 4.50
C HIS A 1166 48.08 -29.36 3.43
N VAL A 1167 46.93 -29.94 3.73
CA VAL A 1167 45.80 -29.95 2.79
C VAL A 1167 44.51 -29.52 3.52
N HIS A 1168 44.01 -28.34 3.17
CA HIS A 1168 42.73 -27.76 3.62
C HIS A 1168 41.59 -28.10 2.69
#